data_AF-A0A819P9P9-F1
#
_entry.id   AF-A0A819P9P9-F1
#
_cell.length_a   1.000
_cell.length_b   1.000
_cell.length_c   1.000
_cell.angle_alpha   90.00
_cell.angle_beta   90.00
_cell.angle_gamma   90.00
#
_symmetry.space_group_name_H-M   'P 1'
#
loop_
_entity.id
_entity.type
_entity.pdbx_description
1 polymer ?
#
loop_
_entity_poly.entity_id
_entity_poly.type
_entity_poly.pdbx_seq_one_letter_code
_entity_poly.pdbx_strand_id
1 'polypeptide(L)'
;PHLRKCFANIFHLHIAKTPVEVVTSMQSVEGEIVNFPKTVRPRGMVEQWLTSVEQAMYDAVKHHLKLGLSDIKTADYINWILQHPGQVVLTISQVIYTRQVNDKFDPQSTETDTALIQIRDQMITTINNVCSLVFSNIEQSKLLTVEALLTLQVHWRDIFEMLIKLHIRDKSDFEWQKHLRYDWSDKETNFQILQGDASFPYGYEYLGCSSRLVVTPLTDRCYLTLTGAIKLNLGGAPSGPAGTGKTETVKDLSKSFGKLCLVFNCSDELDHKTLGKMFSGLAQSGSWCCFDEFNRIDVEVLSVVAQQLLTIKTAKDAHAQRFTFDGREIKMNLTCGFFVTMNPTYSGRFELPDNLKPMFRPIAMMIPHYALIGEVILFSVGFTSAKVLATKIVYLYNLSNSQLSQQDHYDFGMRAIKAVLLMAGEIKRSHVNDPDLTNEQSEEGIMLQALVESNLPKLLKEDSILFLGILRDLFPQADKSLHEHGNIQQAIKRAIKDLNYEYWPTQADKALQLYNQIVLRHGTMLVGGAGGGKTVVRNILQKALTFLSNIGKEGSQNRITRSATVDVTVLNPKSMQITELYGAINSDTLEFSDGMFASVMRSYSKTHESQMTTEKSEHHADHWQWLVLDGPIDTLWVENLNTLLDDSKILCLANGERIGMSGHTRILFEVDSLVNASPATVSRCAMVYLDPVDLGYKPFLNQWYRCKLPNTLSQSAIEFLRELMDFSLDKGFTFLSELKDPWHMPVSKVNVLQTLCYLLSTFLNYLDKHGGFGEDDQRLTAAAGNNPPTTSGSKYYTPSEELVVYIINDKKQYYLQKNPKNLRQCFIRIYIFCYVWSFGGGLKREDNFEDDNLINQKEQVKIDRDPITQEFDTFVRELFSSNVNYAVYLPPDSRMIYDYMIDLNTFVYHEWESLVPKTEQLIKSENSQTVIPTVDIIRYSFLITALLMHKKPVLLTGNSGVGKTLLIEAMLRSLTLPDGNFVRPGTILGDILQHNATKSSTTTKLVQTTDLPVENTEGGGK
;
A
#
# COMPACT_ATOMS: atom_id res chain seq x y z
N PRO A 1 13.54 4.85 24.79
CA PRO A 1 12.13 4.96 24.35
C PRO A 1 11.36 6.19 24.88
N HIS A 2 11.35 6.50 26.20
CA HIS A 2 10.49 7.55 26.76
C HIS A 2 10.90 9.00 26.46
N LEU A 3 12.19 9.27 26.21
CA LEU A 3 12.68 10.63 25.93
C LEU A 3 11.97 11.28 24.73
N ARG A 4 11.65 10.49 23.69
CA ARG A 4 10.92 10.94 22.49
C ARG A 4 9.49 11.42 22.78
N LYS A 5 8.91 11.03 23.92
CA LYS A 5 7.57 11.47 24.35
C LYS A 5 7.64 12.79 25.12
N CYS A 6 8.78 13.09 25.75
CA CYS A 6 8.95 14.24 26.63
C CYS A 6 9.64 15.42 25.93
N PHE A 7 10.56 15.15 25.00
CA PHE A 7 11.37 16.15 24.32
C PHE A 7 11.14 16.13 22.82
N ALA A 8 11.35 17.27 22.16
CA ALA A 8 11.19 17.40 20.71
C ALA A 8 12.14 16.50 19.93
N ASN A 9 13.45 16.59 20.21
CA ASN A 9 14.48 15.88 19.45
C ASN A 9 15.64 15.36 20.32
N ILE A 10 15.39 15.07 21.61
CA ILE A 10 16.37 14.32 22.43
C ILE A 10 16.11 12.83 22.23
N PHE A 11 16.91 12.20 21.38
CA PHE A 11 16.81 10.80 21.01
C PHE A 11 17.55 9.90 22.01
N HIS A 12 18.81 10.23 22.29
CA HIS A 12 19.67 9.54 23.27
C HIS A 12 20.37 10.55 24.17
N LEU A 13 20.69 10.11 25.39
CA LEU A 13 21.55 10.83 26.32
C LEU A 13 22.83 10.03 26.48
N HIS A 14 23.98 10.66 26.25
CA HIS A 14 25.26 10.01 26.48
C HIS A 14 25.59 10.05 27.98
N ILE A 15 25.67 8.87 28.59
CA ILE A 15 25.97 8.71 30.01
C ILE A 15 27.41 8.21 30.14
N ALA A 16 28.31 9.09 30.57
CA ALA A 16 29.68 8.71 30.85
C ALA A 16 29.77 7.96 32.17
N LYS A 17 30.34 6.75 32.13
CA LYS A 17 30.68 5.96 33.32
C LYS A 17 32.05 6.39 33.87
N THR A 18 32.06 7.53 34.54
CA THR A 18 33.12 7.85 35.51
C THR A 18 32.72 7.23 36.87
N PRO A 19 33.43 7.36 38.02
CA PRO A 19 32.98 6.71 39.27
C PRO A 19 31.56 7.12 39.72
N VAL A 20 30.97 8.14 39.08
CA VAL A 20 29.54 8.46 39.11
C VAL A 20 29.02 8.55 37.67
N GLU A 21 27.83 8.00 37.42
CA GLU A 21 27.12 8.16 36.15
C GLU A 21 26.70 9.63 35.96
N VAL A 22 27.12 10.22 34.85
CA VAL A 22 26.80 11.61 34.49
C VAL A 22 26.39 11.70 33.03
N VAL A 23 25.33 12.46 32.78
CA VAL A 23 24.90 12.81 31.44
C VAL A 23 25.79 13.93 30.91
N THR A 24 26.48 13.68 29.79
CA THR A 24 27.47 14.60 29.20
C THR A 24 26.95 15.32 27.97
N SER A 25 26.12 14.66 27.18
CA SER A 25 25.59 15.21 25.93
C SER A 25 24.23 14.63 25.58
N MET A 26 23.51 15.35 24.73
CA MET A 26 22.27 14.90 24.10
C MET A 26 22.52 14.64 22.61
N GLN A 27 21.83 13.64 22.06
CA GLN A 27 21.90 13.26 20.66
C GLN A 27 20.52 13.38 20.01
N SER A 28 20.47 13.93 18.79
CA SER A 28 19.25 14.03 17.99
C SER A 28 18.90 12.75 17.23
N VAL A 29 17.69 12.70 16.65
CA VAL A 29 17.28 11.60 15.76
C VAL A 29 18.17 11.52 14.52
N GLU A 30 18.64 12.67 14.03
CA GLU A 30 19.51 12.80 12.85
C GLU A 30 20.98 12.48 13.15
N GLY A 31 21.32 12.18 14.40
CA GLY A 31 22.66 11.81 14.83
C GLY A 31 23.51 12.97 15.38
N GLU A 32 23.00 14.21 15.38
CA GLU A 32 23.73 15.37 15.91
C GLU A 32 23.97 15.25 17.42
N ILE A 33 25.18 15.52 17.88
CA ILE A 33 25.54 15.47 19.30
C ILE A 33 25.80 16.88 19.83
N VAL A 34 25.11 17.26 20.90
CA VAL A 34 25.28 18.55 21.59
C VAL A 34 25.71 18.32 23.03
N ASN A 35 26.87 18.87 23.39
CA ASN A 35 27.44 18.75 24.73
C ASN A 35 26.77 19.70 25.72
N PHE A 36 26.51 19.21 26.94
CA PHE A 36 26.03 20.03 28.04
C PHE A 36 27.18 20.87 28.63
N PRO A 37 26.96 22.15 28.94
CA PRO A 37 27.97 22.99 29.60
C PRO A 37 28.21 22.54 31.06
N LYS A 38 27.19 21.95 31.69
CA LYS A 38 27.26 21.35 33.02
C LYS A 38 26.71 19.93 32.96
N THR A 39 27.44 18.97 33.50
CA THR A 39 27.00 17.56 33.51
C THR A 39 25.83 17.37 34.48
N VAL A 40 24.85 16.56 34.08
CA VAL A 40 23.66 16.26 34.91
C VAL A 40 23.83 14.89 35.54
N ARG A 41 23.50 14.77 36.82
CA ARG A 41 23.51 13.48 37.53
C ARG A 41 22.11 12.88 37.53
N PRO A 42 21.87 11.73 36.88
CA PRO A 42 20.56 11.07 36.89
C PRO A 42 20.37 10.32 38.22
N ARG A 43 20.11 11.05 39.32
CA ARG A 43 19.88 10.46 40.66
C ARG A 43 18.49 10.82 41.16
N GLY A 44 17.85 9.89 41.88
CA GLY A 44 16.55 10.11 42.50
C GLY A 44 15.36 9.75 41.62
N MET A 45 14.21 10.36 41.88
CA MET A 45 12.99 10.11 41.11
C MET A 45 13.16 10.57 39.66
N VAL A 46 12.53 9.82 38.74
CA VAL A 46 12.68 10.05 37.29
C VAL A 46 12.30 11.47 36.88
N GLU A 47 11.23 11.99 37.46
CA GLU A 47 10.75 13.36 37.21
C GLU A 47 11.78 14.42 37.60
N GLN A 48 12.45 14.26 38.74
CA GLN A 48 13.40 15.27 39.25
C GLN A 48 14.64 15.40 38.35
N TRP A 49 15.22 14.28 37.94
CA TRP A 49 16.40 14.33 37.08
C TRP A 49 16.02 14.66 35.63
N LEU A 50 14.83 14.30 35.14
CA LEU A 50 14.35 14.73 33.83
C LEU A 50 14.15 16.25 33.77
N THR A 51 13.58 16.88 34.80
CA THR A 51 13.52 18.35 34.89
C THR A 51 14.92 18.98 34.94
N SER A 52 15.90 18.30 35.55
CA SER A 52 17.30 18.76 35.54
C SER A 52 17.92 18.66 34.13
N VAL A 53 17.59 17.61 33.37
CA VAL A 53 17.99 17.46 31.96
C VAL A 53 17.32 18.51 31.08
N GLU A 54 16.04 18.80 31.30
CA GLU A 54 15.31 19.86 30.61
C GLU A 54 15.98 21.23 30.82
N GLN A 55 16.34 21.56 32.05
CA GLN A 55 17.08 22.80 32.34
C GLN A 55 18.47 22.81 31.68
N ALA A 56 19.19 21.67 31.71
CA ALA A 56 20.49 21.57 31.06
C ALA A 56 20.40 21.69 29.53
N MET A 57 19.32 21.22 28.92
CA MET A 57 19.02 21.43 27.49
C MET A 57 18.90 22.92 27.18
N TYR A 58 18.09 23.67 27.95
CA TYR A 58 17.95 25.12 27.77
C TYR A 58 19.30 25.84 27.90
N ASP A 59 20.06 25.50 28.93
CA ASP A 59 21.37 26.09 29.18
C ASP A 59 22.38 25.74 28.08
N ALA A 60 22.34 24.52 27.53
CA ALA A 60 23.21 24.10 26.44
C ALA A 60 22.91 24.85 25.15
N VAL A 61 21.66 24.92 24.72
CA VAL A 61 21.27 25.64 23.50
C VAL A 61 21.66 27.12 23.64
N LYS A 62 21.38 27.74 24.80
CA LYS A 62 21.77 29.12 25.08
C LYS A 62 23.30 29.32 25.06
N HIS A 63 24.06 28.37 25.59
CA HIS A 63 25.52 28.42 25.60
C HIS A 63 26.10 28.30 24.18
N HIS A 64 25.68 27.32 23.39
CA HIS A 64 26.15 27.12 22.02
C HIS A 64 25.75 28.27 21.09
N LEU A 65 24.58 28.88 21.30
CA LEU A 65 24.19 30.10 20.57
C LEU A 65 25.12 31.30 20.88
N LYS A 66 25.57 31.44 22.13
CA LYS A 66 26.54 32.47 22.50
C LYS A 66 27.91 32.21 21.86
N LEU A 67 28.37 30.95 21.91
CA LEU A 67 29.64 30.54 21.28
C LEU A 67 29.61 30.75 19.76
N GLY A 68 28.55 30.32 19.08
CA GLY A 68 28.46 30.54 17.63
C GLY A 68 28.51 32.03 17.26
N LEU A 69 27.95 32.91 18.10
CA LEU A 69 27.93 34.36 17.85
C LEU A 69 29.30 35.02 18.09
N SER A 70 30.13 34.45 18.99
CA SER A 70 31.53 34.90 19.13
C SER A 70 32.39 34.40 17.98
N ASP A 71 32.23 33.13 17.60
CA ASP A 71 33.15 32.43 16.70
C ASP A 71 33.02 32.88 15.23
N ILE A 72 31.81 33.29 14.82
CA ILE A 72 31.54 33.79 13.46
C ILE A 72 32.34 35.06 13.11
N LYS A 73 32.77 35.84 14.11
CA LYS A 73 33.60 37.03 13.87
C LYS A 73 35.04 36.68 13.49
N THR A 74 35.46 35.46 13.79
CA THR A 74 36.86 35.00 13.67
C THR A 74 37.06 33.87 12.67
N ALA A 75 36.02 33.08 12.37
CA ALA A 75 36.10 31.91 11.50
C ALA A 75 35.58 32.19 10.08
N ASP A 76 36.08 31.44 9.11
CA ASP A 76 35.50 31.38 7.77
C ASP A 76 34.09 30.78 7.81
N TYR A 77 33.15 31.35 7.03
CA TYR A 77 31.72 31.06 7.13
C TYR A 77 31.38 29.58 6.87
N ILE A 78 32.06 28.96 5.89
CA ILE A 78 31.87 27.54 5.57
C ILE A 78 32.32 26.63 6.72
N ASN A 79 33.52 26.88 7.23
CA ASN A 79 34.06 26.12 8.35
C ASN A 79 33.21 26.30 9.62
N TRP A 80 32.68 27.50 9.84
CA TRP A 80 31.78 27.81 10.93
C TRP A 80 30.47 27.01 10.85
N ILE A 81 29.86 26.88 9.67
CA ILE A 81 28.66 26.05 9.47
C ILE A 81 28.92 24.60 9.87
N LEU A 82 30.08 24.04 9.51
CA LEU A 82 30.41 22.64 9.79
C LEU A 82 30.72 22.38 11.27
N GLN A 83 31.28 23.37 11.99
CA GLN A 83 31.69 23.22 13.39
C GLN A 83 30.52 23.31 14.38
N HIS A 84 29.48 24.10 14.10
CA HIS A 84 28.41 24.36 15.05
C HIS A 84 27.16 23.48 14.82
N PRO A 85 26.32 23.25 15.86
CA PRO A 85 25.05 22.54 15.72
C PRO A 85 24.08 23.24 14.75
N GLY A 86 23.23 22.49 14.07
CA GLY A 86 22.38 22.99 13.01
C GLY A 86 21.39 24.07 13.47
N GLN A 87 20.74 23.87 14.61
CA GLN A 87 19.86 24.88 15.20
C GLN A 87 20.60 26.20 15.49
N VAL A 88 21.86 26.11 15.92
CA VAL A 88 22.72 27.26 16.22
C VAL A 88 23.07 28.02 14.95
N VAL A 89 23.45 27.29 13.89
CA VAL A 89 23.76 27.84 12.56
C VAL A 89 22.58 28.63 12.01
N LEU A 90 21.37 28.06 12.05
CA LEU A 90 20.15 28.67 11.51
C LEU A 90 19.77 29.97 12.26
N THR A 91 19.75 29.93 13.59
CA THR A 91 19.34 31.09 14.41
C THR A 91 20.37 32.22 14.33
N ILE A 92 21.67 31.92 14.38
CA ILE A 92 22.70 32.97 14.31
C ILE A 92 22.78 33.59 12.92
N SER A 93 22.61 32.79 11.86
CA SER A 93 22.55 33.32 10.49
C SER A 93 21.41 34.34 10.34
N GLN A 94 20.25 34.12 10.99
CA GLN A 94 19.15 35.09 11.02
C GLN A 94 19.48 36.37 11.79
N VAL A 95 20.21 36.26 12.90
CA VAL A 95 20.68 37.43 13.67
C VAL A 95 21.64 38.27 12.83
N ILE A 96 22.58 37.62 12.15
CA ILE A 96 23.56 38.31 11.28
C ILE A 96 22.85 38.99 10.13
N TYR A 97 21.94 38.30 9.45
CA TYR A 97 21.10 38.88 8.42
C TYR A 97 20.36 40.13 8.91
N THR A 98 19.68 40.02 10.06
CA THR A 98 18.93 41.14 10.66
C THR A 98 19.84 42.34 10.96
N ARG A 99 21.03 42.08 11.50
CA ARG A 99 22.03 43.12 11.81
C ARG A 99 22.60 43.79 10.57
N GLN A 100 22.99 43.01 9.55
CA GLN A 100 23.52 43.55 8.29
C GLN A 100 22.53 44.50 7.62
N VAL A 101 21.24 44.17 7.62
CA VAL A 101 20.18 45.05 7.10
C VAL A 101 20.03 46.29 7.98
N ASN A 102 19.86 46.11 9.29
CA ASN A 102 19.64 47.21 10.21
C ASN A 102 20.84 48.17 10.31
N ASP A 103 22.08 47.71 10.17
CA ASP A 103 23.26 48.56 10.25
C ASP A 103 23.40 49.47 9.02
N LYS A 104 22.78 49.11 7.90
CA LYS A 104 22.82 49.88 6.64
C LYS A 104 21.60 50.78 6.41
N PHE A 105 20.51 50.58 7.16
CA PHE A 105 19.37 51.48 7.08
C PHE A 105 19.68 52.86 7.67
N ASP A 106 19.79 53.84 6.78
CA ASP A 106 19.84 55.26 7.08
C ASP A 106 18.73 55.99 6.28
N PRO A 107 17.71 56.56 6.95
CA PRO A 107 16.62 57.28 6.29
C PRO A 107 17.08 58.49 5.44
N GLN A 108 18.25 59.04 5.74
CA GLN A 108 18.76 60.27 5.11
C GLN A 108 19.75 60.00 3.96
N SER A 109 20.26 58.77 3.83
CA SER A 109 21.31 58.44 2.87
C SER A 109 20.75 57.68 1.65
N THR A 110 21.12 58.15 0.45
CA THR A 110 20.93 57.40 -0.81
C THR A 110 21.93 56.26 -0.98
N GLU A 111 22.96 56.19 -0.13
CA GLU A 111 23.94 55.09 -0.12
C GLU A 111 23.35 53.79 0.45
N THR A 112 22.19 53.85 1.11
CA THR A 112 21.45 52.69 1.60
C THR A 112 21.12 51.73 0.45
N ASP A 113 20.64 52.25 -0.68
CA ASP A 113 20.23 51.41 -1.82
C ASP A 113 21.45 50.70 -2.46
N THR A 114 22.58 51.39 -2.59
CA THR A 114 23.82 50.80 -3.12
C THR A 114 24.44 49.81 -2.15
N ALA A 115 24.37 50.06 -0.84
CA ALA A 115 24.81 49.13 0.19
C ALA A 115 23.96 47.85 0.22
N LEU A 116 22.64 47.94 0.06
CA LEU A 116 21.76 46.78 -0.03
C LEU A 116 22.06 45.93 -1.27
N ILE A 117 22.35 46.57 -2.42
CA ILE A 117 22.78 45.86 -3.64
C ILE A 117 24.09 45.09 -3.40
N GLN A 118 25.08 45.72 -2.75
CA GLN A 118 26.35 45.06 -2.43
C GLN A 118 26.16 43.86 -1.48
N ILE A 119 25.31 43.99 -0.46
CA ILE A 119 25.00 42.89 0.47
C ILE A 119 24.29 41.75 -0.27
N ARG A 120 23.35 42.06 -1.16
CA ARG A 120 22.68 41.05 -1.99
C ARG A 120 23.68 40.26 -2.83
N ASP A 121 24.62 40.93 -3.49
CA ASP A 121 25.60 40.26 -4.36
C ASP A 121 26.58 39.38 -3.55
N GLN A 122 26.96 39.84 -2.35
CA GLN A 122 27.73 39.03 -1.38
C GLN A 122 26.94 37.81 -0.90
N MET A 123 25.64 37.98 -0.63
CA MET A 123 24.75 36.89 -0.24
C MET A 123 24.62 35.85 -1.34
N ILE A 124 24.42 36.25 -2.60
CA ILE A 124 24.36 35.33 -3.74
C ILE A 124 25.65 34.51 -3.87
N THR A 125 26.81 35.17 -3.71
CA THR A 125 28.11 34.49 -3.71
C THR A 125 28.21 33.46 -2.58
N THR A 126 27.77 33.84 -1.37
CA THR A 126 27.76 32.95 -0.21
C THR A 126 26.83 31.75 -0.41
N ILE A 127 25.64 31.98 -0.96
CA ILE A 127 24.67 30.94 -1.28
C ILE A 127 25.29 29.92 -2.26
N ASN A 128 25.95 30.37 -3.33
CA ASN A 128 26.60 29.47 -4.30
C ASN A 128 27.72 28.65 -3.64
N ASN A 129 28.50 29.25 -2.75
CA ASN A 129 29.53 28.54 -1.99
C ASN A 129 28.94 27.48 -1.06
N VAL A 130 27.84 27.80 -0.35
CA VAL A 130 27.14 26.85 0.52
C VAL A 130 26.49 25.73 -0.30
N CYS A 131 25.96 26.04 -1.49
CA CYS A 131 25.38 25.05 -2.41
C CYS A 131 26.42 24.00 -2.85
N SER A 132 27.68 24.40 -3.05
CA SER A 132 28.77 23.45 -3.38
C SER A 132 29.01 22.39 -2.29
N LEU A 133 28.65 22.68 -1.03
CA LEU A 133 28.77 21.72 0.08
C LEU A 133 27.78 20.56 -0.02
N VAL A 134 26.66 20.73 -0.73
CA VAL A 134 25.63 19.69 -0.91
C VAL A 134 26.20 18.47 -1.65
N PHE A 135 27.20 18.69 -2.51
CA PHE A 135 27.90 17.64 -3.26
C PHE A 135 29.15 17.11 -2.56
N SER A 136 29.53 17.70 -1.42
CA SER A 136 30.66 17.25 -0.63
C SER A 136 30.26 16.07 0.25
N ASN A 137 31.21 15.18 0.56
CA ASN A 137 30.97 14.05 1.47
C ASN A 137 30.92 14.56 2.94
N ILE A 138 29.77 15.07 3.35
CA ILE A 138 29.49 15.58 4.70
C ILE A 138 28.52 14.67 5.46
N GLU A 139 28.54 14.75 6.78
CA GLU A 139 27.60 14.00 7.64
C GLU A 139 26.15 14.38 7.32
N GLN A 140 25.24 13.40 7.36
CA GLN A 140 23.81 13.59 7.03
C GLN A 140 23.14 14.68 7.88
N SER A 141 23.49 14.79 9.16
CA SER A 141 22.99 15.84 10.07
C SER A 141 23.37 17.25 9.59
N LYS A 142 24.60 17.41 9.09
CA LYS A 142 25.10 18.66 8.52
C LYS A 142 24.49 18.96 7.16
N LEU A 143 24.28 17.94 6.33
CA LEU A 143 23.59 18.11 5.04
C LEU A 143 22.19 18.68 5.23
N LEU A 144 21.41 18.13 6.16
CA LEU A 144 20.06 18.65 6.49
C LEU A 144 20.11 20.10 7.00
N THR A 145 21.16 20.46 7.73
CA THR A 145 21.38 21.84 8.18
C THR A 145 21.65 22.77 7.01
N VAL A 146 22.48 22.35 6.05
CA VAL A 146 22.82 23.11 4.84
C VAL A 146 21.57 23.30 3.97
N GLU A 147 20.78 22.25 3.72
CA GLU A 147 19.53 22.34 2.97
C GLU A 147 18.53 23.32 3.63
N ALA A 148 18.40 23.25 4.95
CA ALA A 148 17.58 24.17 5.73
C ALA A 148 18.09 25.62 5.66
N LEU A 149 19.40 25.83 5.71
CA LEU A 149 20.03 27.15 5.62
C LEU A 149 19.83 27.76 4.22
N LEU A 150 20.04 26.98 3.16
CA LEU A 150 19.81 27.42 1.78
C LEU A 150 18.36 27.86 1.56
N THR A 151 17.40 27.11 2.11
CA THR A 151 15.97 27.48 2.06
C THR A 151 15.72 28.87 2.66
N LEU A 152 16.33 29.17 3.81
CA LEU A 152 16.20 30.49 4.46
C LEU A 152 16.94 31.60 3.71
N GLN A 153 18.15 31.32 3.21
CA GLN A 153 18.96 32.32 2.49
C GLN A 153 18.30 32.73 1.16
N VAL A 154 17.67 31.81 0.45
CA VAL A 154 16.90 32.14 -0.77
C VAL A 154 15.73 33.06 -0.43
N HIS A 155 15.02 32.81 0.68
CA HIS A 155 13.98 33.72 1.14
C HIS A 155 14.53 35.12 1.51
N TRP A 156 15.69 35.20 2.16
CA TRP A 156 16.31 36.49 2.48
C TRP A 156 16.75 37.26 1.23
N ARG A 157 17.29 36.57 0.22
CA ARG A 157 17.60 37.16 -1.10
C ARG A 157 16.36 37.81 -1.71
N ASP A 158 15.22 37.12 -1.68
CA ASP A 158 13.97 37.64 -2.24
C ASP A 158 13.45 38.86 -1.44
N ILE A 159 13.63 38.88 -0.11
CA ILE A 159 13.35 40.06 0.72
C ILE A 159 14.27 41.22 0.33
N PHE A 160 15.58 40.99 0.14
CA PHE A 160 16.50 42.04 -0.30
C PHE A 160 16.08 42.64 -1.64
N GLU A 161 15.74 41.80 -2.62
CA GLU A 161 15.24 42.27 -3.92
C GLU A 161 13.98 43.12 -3.77
N MET A 162 13.06 42.72 -2.89
CA MET A 162 11.86 43.50 -2.57
C MET A 162 12.21 44.85 -1.92
N LEU A 163 13.09 44.87 -0.91
CA LEU A 163 13.50 46.11 -0.22
C LEU A 163 14.19 47.09 -1.18
N ILE A 164 15.06 46.60 -2.06
CA ILE A 164 15.73 47.39 -3.09
C ILE A 164 14.70 47.95 -4.08
N LYS A 165 13.77 47.12 -4.55
CA LYS A 165 12.74 47.52 -5.53
C LYS A 165 11.78 48.57 -4.96
N LEU A 166 11.46 48.49 -3.67
CA LEU A 166 10.57 49.43 -2.98
C LEU A 166 11.32 50.64 -2.38
N HIS A 167 12.65 50.71 -2.52
CA HIS A 167 13.49 51.77 -1.95
C HIS A 167 13.25 51.99 -0.44
N ILE A 168 13.14 50.90 0.32
CA ILE A 168 12.94 50.96 1.77
C ILE A 168 14.26 51.34 2.45
N ARG A 169 14.26 52.42 3.24
CA ARG A 169 15.46 52.97 3.90
C ARG A 169 15.35 53.08 5.41
N ASP A 170 14.16 52.86 5.97
CA ASP A 170 13.91 52.98 7.40
C ASP A 170 13.68 51.61 8.07
N LYS A 171 14.26 51.44 9.25
CA LYS A 171 14.05 50.30 10.14
C LYS A 171 12.61 50.20 10.64
N SER A 172 11.92 51.35 10.70
CA SER A 172 10.54 51.44 11.16
C SER A 172 9.50 51.06 10.09
N ASP A 173 9.94 50.90 8.83
CA ASP A 173 9.05 50.60 7.72
C ASP A 173 8.36 49.23 7.87
N PHE A 174 7.04 49.20 7.64
CA PHE A 174 6.23 47.99 7.76
C PHE A 174 6.70 46.87 6.83
N GLU A 175 7.18 47.19 5.62
CA GLU A 175 7.64 46.18 4.66
C GLU A 175 8.87 45.42 5.16
N TRP A 176 9.70 46.05 6.01
CA TRP A 176 10.76 45.36 6.75
C TRP A 176 10.24 44.72 8.03
N GLN A 177 9.40 45.43 8.80
CA GLN A 177 8.92 44.97 10.10
C GLN A 177 8.02 43.73 10.01
N LYS A 178 7.31 43.51 8.91
CA LYS A 178 6.40 42.36 8.74
C LYS A 178 7.13 41.01 8.79
N HIS A 179 8.43 40.98 8.48
CA HIS A 179 9.23 39.76 8.47
C HIS A 179 9.73 39.39 9.87
N LEU A 180 9.99 38.10 10.07
CA LEU A 180 10.52 37.57 11.33
C LEU A 180 12.00 37.94 11.46
N ARG A 181 12.35 38.68 12.52
CA ARG A 181 13.70 39.22 12.76
C ARG A 181 14.23 38.73 14.10
N TYR A 182 15.55 38.61 14.19
CA TYR A 182 16.22 38.07 15.38
C TYR A 182 17.27 39.04 15.85
N ASP A 183 17.31 39.27 17.16
CA ASP A 183 18.37 40.04 17.77
C ASP A 183 18.79 39.44 19.11
N TRP A 184 20.00 39.78 19.53
CA TRP A 184 20.52 39.48 20.85
C TRP A 184 20.40 40.72 21.73
N SER A 185 19.58 40.62 22.78
CA SER A 185 19.42 41.70 23.76
C SER A 185 20.48 41.56 24.85
N ASP A 186 21.43 42.50 24.87
CA ASP A 186 22.45 42.56 25.93
C ASP A 186 21.84 42.83 27.32
N LYS A 187 20.70 43.54 27.36
CA LYS A 187 20.00 43.88 28.62
C LYS A 187 19.41 42.66 29.31
N GLU A 188 18.73 41.81 28.55
CA GLU A 188 18.07 40.61 29.07
C GLU A 188 18.95 39.37 28.98
N THR A 189 20.11 39.47 28.33
CA THR A 189 21.01 38.34 28.01
C THR A 189 20.26 37.17 27.35
N ASN A 190 19.31 37.51 26.48
CA ASN A 190 18.43 36.57 25.78
C ASN A 190 18.31 36.96 24.30
N PHE A 191 18.08 35.96 23.46
CA PHE A 191 17.70 36.15 22.07
C PHE A 191 16.23 36.55 22.02
N GLN A 192 15.93 37.61 21.28
CA GLN A 192 14.60 38.12 21.05
C GLN A 192 14.20 37.93 19.59
N ILE A 193 12.94 37.56 19.40
CA ILE A 193 12.30 37.42 18.11
C ILE A 193 11.36 38.60 17.95
N LEU A 194 11.52 39.33 16.86
CA LEU A 194 10.82 40.56 16.56
C LEU A 194 9.98 40.36 15.29
N GLN A 195 8.69 40.66 15.35
CA GLN A 195 7.83 40.67 14.16
C GLN A 195 6.73 41.72 14.32
N GLY A 196 6.62 42.62 13.36
CA GLY A 196 5.81 43.82 13.48
C GLY A 196 6.19 44.61 14.73
N ASP A 197 5.21 44.81 15.61
CA ASP A 197 5.33 45.46 16.91
C ASP A 197 5.47 44.46 18.08
N ALA A 198 5.58 43.16 17.79
CA ALA A 198 5.67 42.10 18.79
C ALA A 198 7.13 41.71 19.05
N SER A 199 7.46 41.48 20.33
CA SER A 199 8.74 40.95 20.78
C SER A 199 8.52 39.73 21.67
N PHE A 200 9.24 38.65 21.40
CA PHE A 200 9.15 37.39 22.12
C PHE A 200 10.53 36.86 22.51
N PRO A 201 10.70 36.30 23.71
CA PRO A 201 11.93 35.59 24.04
C PRO A 201 12.03 34.27 23.27
N TYR A 202 13.23 33.93 22.80
CA TYR A 202 13.50 32.63 22.19
C TYR A 202 13.33 31.49 23.22
N GLY A 203 12.76 30.36 22.79
CA GLY A 203 12.34 29.26 23.68
C GLY A 203 13.47 28.32 24.14
N TYR A 204 14.60 28.29 23.43
CA TYR A 204 15.79 27.47 23.74
C TYR A 204 15.57 25.95 23.82
N GLU A 205 14.43 25.42 23.34
CA GLU A 205 14.23 23.98 23.26
C GLU A 205 15.09 23.38 22.15
N TYR A 206 15.67 22.20 22.40
CA TYR A 206 16.49 21.53 21.40
C TYR A 206 15.62 20.81 20.38
N LEU A 207 15.67 21.29 19.14
CA LEU A 207 14.87 20.81 18.01
C LEU A 207 15.70 19.98 17.02
N GLY A 208 17.03 19.92 17.19
CA GLY A 208 17.99 19.24 16.32
C GLY A 208 18.05 19.81 14.89
N CYS A 209 18.54 18.99 13.96
CA CYS A 209 18.72 19.35 12.53
C CYS A 209 17.41 19.26 11.75
N SER A 210 16.45 20.11 12.08
CA SER A 210 15.13 20.05 11.46
C SER A 210 15.08 20.80 10.13
N SER A 211 14.45 20.19 9.11
CA SER A 211 14.16 20.86 7.83
C SER A 211 13.25 22.08 8.01
N ARG A 212 13.37 23.06 7.11
CA ARG A 212 12.60 24.31 7.12
C ARG A 212 11.57 24.32 5.99
N LEU A 213 10.42 24.92 6.27
CA LEU A 213 9.40 25.14 5.24
C LEU A 213 9.86 26.25 4.29
N VAL A 214 9.57 26.11 3.00
CA VAL A 214 9.78 27.20 2.04
C VAL A 214 8.83 28.35 2.37
N VAL A 215 9.40 29.49 2.76
CA VAL A 215 8.61 30.67 3.16
C VAL A 215 8.12 31.40 1.93
N THR A 216 6.80 31.35 1.69
CA THR A 216 6.12 32.09 0.63
C THR A 216 5.48 33.38 1.18
N PRO A 217 5.07 34.34 0.33
CA PRO A 217 4.35 35.53 0.79
C PRO A 217 3.06 35.22 1.60
N LEU A 218 2.40 34.10 1.29
CA LEU A 218 1.25 33.61 2.08
C LEU A 218 1.69 33.13 3.46
N THR A 219 2.84 32.46 3.53
CA THR A 219 3.43 31.97 4.79
C THR A 219 3.84 33.13 5.69
N ASP A 220 4.47 34.17 5.14
CA ASP A 220 4.81 35.40 5.88
C ASP A 220 3.57 36.07 6.49
N ARG A 221 2.50 36.17 5.70
CA ARG A 221 1.22 36.73 6.17
C ARG A 221 0.62 35.88 7.29
N CYS A 222 0.73 34.55 7.19
CA CYS A 222 0.31 33.64 8.25
C CYS A 222 1.16 33.84 9.51
N TYR A 223 2.49 33.91 9.40
CA TYR A 223 3.40 34.19 10.52
C TYR A 223 3.03 35.48 11.24
N LEU A 224 2.86 36.57 10.50
CA LEU A 224 2.47 37.87 11.07
C LEU A 224 1.14 37.80 11.83
N THR A 225 0.18 37.04 11.31
CA THR A 225 -1.13 36.92 11.95
C THR A 225 -1.08 36.05 13.20
N LEU A 226 -0.31 34.95 13.15
CA LEU A 226 -0.11 34.05 14.29
C LEU A 226 0.69 34.71 15.41
N THR A 227 1.77 35.43 15.10
CA THR A 227 2.54 36.17 16.11
C THR A 227 1.72 37.31 16.71
N GLY A 228 0.93 38.01 15.90
CA GLY A 228 -0.06 38.97 16.39
C GLY A 228 -1.11 38.35 17.31
N ALA A 229 -1.56 37.12 17.03
CA ALA A 229 -2.50 36.40 17.90
C ALA A 229 -1.85 36.02 19.25
N ILE A 230 -0.61 35.51 19.22
CA ILE A 230 0.15 35.14 20.43
C ILE A 230 0.36 36.36 21.33
N LYS A 231 0.69 37.53 20.74
CA LYS A 231 0.82 38.80 21.50
C LYS A 231 -0.47 39.17 22.25
N LEU A 232 -1.63 38.82 21.70
CA LEU A 232 -2.95 39.06 22.30
C LEU A 232 -3.45 37.89 23.16
N ASN A 233 -2.58 36.91 23.48
CA ASN A 233 -2.94 35.67 24.18
C ASN A 233 -4.07 34.85 23.52
N LEU A 234 -4.29 35.04 22.21
CA LEU A 234 -5.26 34.29 21.42
C LEU A 234 -4.60 33.10 20.71
N GLY A 235 -5.42 32.13 20.32
CA GLY A 235 -4.98 31.05 19.43
C GLY A 235 -4.99 31.47 17.96
N GLY A 236 -4.39 30.65 17.10
CA GLY A 236 -4.44 30.82 15.64
C GLY A 236 -5.29 29.75 14.97
N ALA A 237 -6.10 30.13 13.97
CA ALA A 237 -6.94 29.22 13.20
C ALA A 237 -6.65 29.28 11.68
N PRO A 238 -5.56 28.67 11.20
CA PRO A 238 -5.35 28.46 9.76
C PRO A 238 -6.44 27.56 9.15
N SER A 239 -7.09 28.07 8.11
CA SER A 239 -8.22 27.44 7.43
C SER A 239 -8.01 27.43 5.93
N GLY A 240 -8.33 26.33 5.25
CA GLY A 240 -8.19 26.24 3.79
C GLY A 240 -8.14 24.80 3.29
N PRO A 241 -8.06 24.59 1.96
CA PRO A 241 -8.03 23.26 1.36
C PRO A 241 -6.86 22.38 1.83
N ALA A 242 -6.96 21.07 1.65
CA ALA A 242 -5.85 20.16 1.95
C ALA A 242 -4.61 20.48 1.10
N GLY A 243 -3.41 20.28 1.66
CA GLY A 243 -2.15 20.51 0.93
C GLY A 243 -1.68 21.98 0.87
N THR A 244 -2.36 22.92 1.53
CA THR A 244 -1.95 24.33 1.61
C THR A 244 -0.94 24.65 2.72
N GLY A 245 -0.38 23.64 3.38
CA GLY A 245 0.70 23.82 4.37
C GLY A 245 0.26 24.37 5.73
N LYS A 246 -1.02 24.19 6.13
CA LYS A 246 -1.57 24.76 7.39
C LYS A 246 -0.79 24.31 8.63
N THR A 247 -0.66 23.01 8.82
CA THR A 247 -0.02 22.39 9.99
C THR A 247 1.49 22.62 9.96
N GLU A 248 2.08 22.54 8.77
CA GLU A 248 3.50 22.75 8.51
C GLU A 248 3.93 24.19 8.80
N THR A 249 3.08 25.17 8.49
CA THR A 249 3.31 26.59 8.78
C THR A 249 3.37 26.84 10.29
N VAL A 250 2.41 26.31 11.07
CA VAL A 250 2.43 26.42 12.54
C VAL A 250 3.66 25.72 13.13
N LYS A 251 4.00 24.53 12.61
CA LYS A 251 5.18 23.78 13.04
C LYS A 251 6.47 24.53 12.73
N ASP A 252 6.62 25.12 11.54
CA ASP A 252 7.82 25.87 11.18
C ASP A 252 7.95 27.21 11.95
N LEU A 253 6.82 27.86 12.27
CA LEU A 253 6.83 29.01 13.18
C LEU A 253 7.30 28.61 14.59
N SER A 254 6.83 27.49 15.12
CA SER A 254 7.29 27.01 16.44
C SER A 254 8.79 26.71 16.48
N LYS A 255 9.35 26.16 15.39
CA LYS A 255 10.78 25.93 15.24
C LYS A 255 11.57 27.23 15.25
N SER A 256 11.03 28.25 14.57
CA SER A 256 11.55 29.62 14.57
C SER A 256 11.58 30.21 16.00
N PHE A 257 10.59 29.85 16.82
CA PHE A 257 10.53 30.25 18.22
C PHE A 257 11.39 29.42 19.17
N GLY A 258 12.01 28.33 18.70
CA GLY A 258 12.74 27.40 19.57
C GLY A 258 11.82 26.72 20.60
N LYS A 259 10.59 26.38 20.19
CA LYS A 259 9.55 25.76 21.02
C LYS A 259 9.03 24.46 20.41
N LEU A 260 8.77 23.48 21.25
CA LEU A 260 8.10 22.23 20.89
C LEU A 260 6.65 22.52 20.50
N CYS A 261 6.30 22.14 19.28
CA CYS A 261 4.92 22.08 18.81
C CYS A 261 4.47 20.63 18.70
N LEU A 262 3.50 20.26 19.54
CA LEU A 262 2.83 18.98 19.48
C LEU A 262 1.72 19.07 18.43
N VAL A 263 1.78 18.24 17.39
CA VAL A 263 0.67 18.06 16.47
C VAL A 263 -0.22 16.94 16.99
N PHE A 264 -1.53 17.16 17.01
CA PHE A 264 -2.51 16.17 17.43
C PHE A 264 -3.64 16.11 16.40
N ASN A 265 -3.82 14.96 15.76
CA ASN A 265 -4.89 14.75 14.80
C ASN A 265 -6.21 14.50 15.55
N CYS A 266 -7.22 15.32 15.30
CA CYS A 266 -8.49 15.23 16.00
C CYS A 266 -9.41 14.20 15.32
N SER A 267 -10.04 13.35 16.13
CA SER A 267 -11.13 12.46 15.75
C SER A 267 -12.43 12.84 16.47
N ASP A 268 -13.52 12.30 15.97
CA ASP A 268 -14.86 12.32 16.54
C ASP A 268 -14.95 11.63 17.91
N GLU A 269 -14.09 10.64 18.20
CA GLU A 269 -14.05 9.92 19.48
C GLU A 269 -13.44 10.71 20.67
N LEU A 270 -13.09 11.99 20.48
CA LEU A 270 -12.37 12.77 21.50
C LEU A 270 -13.28 13.41 22.54
N ASP A 271 -13.09 13.01 23.81
CA ASP A 271 -13.78 13.60 24.96
C ASP A 271 -13.17 14.92 25.45
N HIS A 272 -14.05 15.80 25.98
CA HIS A 272 -13.65 17.05 26.67
C HIS A 272 -12.69 16.82 27.85
N LYS A 273 -12.77 15.67 28.53
CA LYS A 273 -11.87 15.33 29.65
C LYS A 273 -10.44 15.06 29.16
N THR A 274 -10.31 14.40 28.02
CA THR A 274 -9.01 14.10 27.40
C THR A 274 -8.38 15.40 26.91
N LEU A 275 -9.14 16.26 26.23
CA LEU A 275 -8.70 17.59 25.82
C LEU A 275 -8.33 18.48 27.02
N GLY A 276 -9.12 18.48 28.09
CA GLY A 276 -8.81 19.20 29.33
C GLY A 276 -7.47 18.79 29.94
N LYS A 277 -7.17 17.48 29.99
CA LYS A 277 -5.86 16.98 30.43
C LYS A 277 -4.72 17.47 29.51
N MET A 278 -4.94 17.51 28.19
CA MET A 278 -3.94 18.05 27.25
C MET A 278 -3.71 19.54 27.47
N PHE A 279 -4.76 20.35 27.58
CA PHE A 279 -4.65 21.79 27.83
C PHE A 279 -3.96 22.08 29.18
N SER A 280 -4.27 21.31 30.22
CA SER A 280 -3.59 21.40 31.51
C SER A 280 -2.09 21.08 31.39
N GLY A 281 -1.71 20.06 30.62
CA GLY A 281 -0.31 19.73 30.36
C GLY A 281 0.42 20.85 29.61
N LEU A 282 -0.20 21.38 28.55
CA LEU A 282 0.34 22.46 27.71
C LEU A 282 0.49 23.78 28.48
N ALA A 283 -0.47 24.11 29.34
CA ALA A 283 -0.42 25.31 30.18
C ALA A 283 0.74 25.24 31.19
N GLN A 284 1.04 24.05 31.72
CA GLN A 284 2.13 23.84 32.68
C GLN A 284 3.51 23.79 32.02
N SER A 285 3.63 23.14 30.86
CA SER A 285 4.90 23.04 30.13
C SER A 285 5.25 24.33 29.38
N GLY A 286 4.25 25.09 28.92
CA GLY A 286 4.46 26.24 28.05
C GLY A 286 4.77 25.88 26.60
N SER A 287 4.50 24.63 26.20
CA SER A 287 4.67 24.14 24.83
C SER A 287 3.52 24.61 23.92
N TRP A 288 3.71 24.46 22.61
CA TRP A 288 2.69 24.76 21.62
C TRP A 288 1.97 23.49 21.20
N CYS A 289 0.69 23.61 20.83
CA CYS A 289 -0.08 22.51 20.26
C CYS A 289 -0.83 22.95 19.02
N CYS A 290 -0.72 22.16 17.96
CA CYS A 290 -1.49 22.28 16.74
C CYS A 290 -2.49 21.12 16.67
N PHE A 291 -3.75 21.43 16.90
CA PHE A 291 -4.85 20.50 16.75
C PHE A 291 -5.24 20.44 15.27
N ASP A 292 -4.85 19.34 14.62
CA ASP A 292 -5.12 19.09 13.21
C ASP A 292 -6.55 18.60 13.03
N GLU A 293 -7.25 19.15 12.02
CA GLU A 293 -8.65 18.82 11.71
C GLU A 293 -9.60 18.96 12.90
N PHE A 294 -9.40 20.03 13.67
CA PHE A 294 -10.13 20.31 14.92
C PHE A 294 -11.66 20.37 14.72
N ASN A 295 -12.12 20.63 13.50
CA ASN A 295 -13.52 20.64 13.12
C ASN A 295 -14.16 19.26 12.87
N ARG A 296 -13.45 18.16 13.18
CA ARG A 296 -14.01 16.81 13.30
C ARG A 296 -14.63 16.51 14.66
N ILE A 297 -14.30 17.28 15.69
CA ILE A 297 -14.81 17.07 17.05
C ILE A 297 -16.28 17.49 17.09
N ASP A 298 -17.10 16.71 17.81
CA ASP A 298 -18.51 17.03 18.00
C ASP A 298 -18.73 18.42 18.63
N VAL A 299 -19.76 19.10 18.14
CA VAL A 299 -20.10 20.48 18.51
C VAL A 299 -20.38 20.61 20.02
N GLU A 300 -20.93 19.57 20.65
CA GLU A 300 -21.18 19.52 22.10
C GLU A 300 -19.88 19.56 22.90
N VAL A 301 -18.87 18.77 22.50
CA VAL A 301 -17.55 18.75 23.13
C VAL A 301 -16.83 20.09 22.92
N LEU A 302 -16.89 20.64 21.70
CA LEU A 302 -16.28 21.93 21.37
C LEU A 302 -16.83 23.08 22.23
N SER A 303 -18.10 23.01 22.62
CA SER A 303 -18.73 24.01 23.48
C SER A 303 -18.14 24.01 24.90
N VAL A 304 -17.81 22.84 25.45
CA VAL A 304 -17.13 22.72 26.75
C VAL A 304 -15.67 23.18 26.65
N VAL A 305 -14.99 22.82 25.55
CA VAL A 305 -13.60 23.21 25.28
C VAL A 305 -13.44 24.74 25.22
N ALA A 306 -14.45 25.46 24.72
CA ALA A 306 -14.45 26.92 24.72
C ALA A 306 -14.30 27.51 26.14
N GLN A 307 -14.97 26.92 27.14
CA GLN A 307 -14.86 27.36 28.53
C GLN A 307 -13.48 27.05 29.13
N GLN A 308 -12.91 25.89 28.80
CA GLN A 308 -11.55 25.51 29.23
C GLN A 308 -10.51 26.50 28.67
N LEU A 309 -10.54 26.78 27.37
CA LEU A 309 -9.62 27.72 26.73
C LEU A 309 -9.79 29.16 27.25
N LEU A 310 -11.04 29.58 27.49
CA LEU A 310 -11.32 30.89 28.09
C LEU A 310 -10.68 31.03 29.48
N THR A 311 -10.78 29.99 30.31
CA THR A 311 -10.17 29.98 31.65
C THR A 311 -8.65 30.17 31.57
N ILE A 312 -8.00 29.50 30.62
CA ILE A 312 -6.55 29.64 30.38
C ILE A 312 -6.21 31.05 29.87
N LYS A 313 -6.99 31.57 28.91
CA LYS A 313 -6.80 32.93 28.39
C LYS A 313 -6.90 33.98 29.50
N THR A 314 -7.93 33.93 30.33
CA THR A 314 -8.10 34.85 31.45
C THR A 314 -6.91 34.78 32.42
N ALA A 315 -6.38 33.58 32.67
CA ALA A 315 -5.17 33.41 33.47
C ALA A 315 -3.92 34.03 32.80
N LYS A 316 -3.77 33.92 31.47
CA LYS A 316 -2.70 34.58 30.70
C LYS A 316 -2.80 36.10 30.78
N ASP A 317 -3.99 36.64 30.55
CA ASP A 317 -4.26 38.08 30.57
C ASP A 317 -4.02 38.69 31.96
N ALA A 318 -4.31 37.93 33.03
CA ALA A 318 -4.02 38.31 34.41
C ALA A 318 -2.56 38.08 34.82
N HIS A 319 -1.71 37.52 33.96
CA HIS A 319 -0.34 37.10 34.28
C HIS A 319 -0.24 36.23 35.56
N ALA A 320 -1.24 35.38 35.78
CA ALA A 320 -1.32 34.52 36.96
C ALA A 320 -0.20 33.47 36.94
N GLN A 321 0.46 33.23 38.07
CA GLN A 321 1.47 32.17 38.21
C GLN A 321 0.84 30.78 38.39
N ARG A 322 -0.34 30.75 39.03
CA ARG A 322 -1.17 29.57 39.24
C ARG A 322 -2.63 29.94 39.07
N PHE A 323 -3.43 29.00 38.60
CA PHE A 323 -4.87 29.20 38.41
C PHE A 323 -5.62 27.88 38.56
N THR A 324 -6.90 27.97 38.85
CA THR A 324 -7.78 26.80 38.96
C THR A 324 -8.30 26.42 37.57
N PHE A 325 -8.00 25.20 37.14
CA PHE A 325 -8.44 24.61 35.89
C PHE A 325 -9.14 23.28 36.16
N ASP A 326 -10.39 23.12 35.73
CA ASP A 326 -11.24 21.94 36.00
C ASP A 326 -11.21 21.49 37.48
N GLY A 327 -11.24 22.45 38.41
CA GLY A 327 -11.24 22.21 39.86
C GLY A 327 -9.87 21.90 40.48
N ARG A 328 -8.77 21.97 39.71
CA ARG A 328 -7.40 21.74 40.19
C ARG A 328 -6.54 22.99 40.03
N GLU A 329 -5.71 23.28 41.02
CA GLU A 329 -4.76 24.40 40.94
C GLU A 329 -3.49 23.96 40.19
N ILE A 330 -3.25 24.55 39.01
CA ILE A 330 -2.11 24.22 38.15
C ILE A 330 -1.18 25.42 37.96
N LYS A 331 0.09 25.16 37.65
CA LYS A 331 1.08 26.19 37.29
C LYS A 331 0.77 26.72 35.89
N MET A 332 0.98 28.02 35.69
CA MET A 332 0.81 28.65 34.39
C MET A 332 2.15 29.06 33.79
N ASN A 333 2.41 28.64 32.55
CA ASN A 333 3.50 29.15 31.72
C ASN A 333 2.93 29.95 30.55
N LEU A 334 3.23 31.26 30.52
CA LEU A 334 2.67 32.20 29.55
C LEU A 334 3.08 31.91 28.11
N THR A 335 4.13 31.11 27.88
CA THR A 335 4.60 30.76 26.53
C THR A 335 3.70 29.73 25.81
N CYS A 336 2.71 29.16 26.49
CA CYS A 336 1.81 28.17 25.89
C CYS A 336 1.01 28.77 24.71
N GLY A 337 0.88 28.00 23.62
CA GLY A 337 0.21 28.42 22.39
C GLY A 337 -0.76 27.35 21.89
N PHE A 338 -1.96 27.76 21.48
CA PHE A 338 -3.00 26.88 20.96
C PHE A 338 -3.31 27.24 19.51
N PHE A 339 -3.20 26.28 18.61
CA PHE A 339 -3.46 26.46 17.19
C PHE A 339 -4.39 25.35 16.71
N VAL A 340 -5.32 25.70 15.82
CA VAL A 340 -6.29 24.77 15.26
C VAL A 340 -6.25 24.86 13.74
N THR A 341 -6.22 23.73 13.04
CA THR A 341 -6.35 23.72 11.58
C THR A 341 -7.75 23.29 11.18
N MET A 342 -8.27 23.92 10.13
CA MET A 342 -9.60 23.63 9.61
C MET A 342 -9.56 23.40 8.11
N ASN A 343 -10.32 22.41 7.66
CA ASN A 343 -10.49 22.07 6.27
C ASN A 343 -12.01 22.11 5.94
N PRO A 344 -12.56 23.25 5.50
CA PRO A 344 -14.01 23.44 5.40
C PRO A 344 -14.69 22.65 4.26
N THR A 345 -13.94 22.10 3.30
CA THR A 345 -14.47 21.52 2.06
C THR A 345 -14.76 20.02 2.09
N TYR A 346 -14.55 19.33 3.22
CA TYR A 346 -14.79 17.88 3.31
C TYR A 346 -16.08 17.57 4.05
N SER A 347 -16.73 16.46 3.69
CA SER A 347 -17.91 15.94 4.37
C SER A 347 -17.62 15.58 5.84
N GLY A 348 -18.61 15.75 6.71
CA GLY A 348 -18.49 15.41 8.15
C GLY A 348 -17.69 16.42 8.98
N ARG A 349 -17.54 17.66 8.50
CA ARG A 349 -16.83 18.73 9.22
C ARG A 349 -17.76 19.86 9.61
N PHE A 350 -17.66 20.29 10.87
CA PHE A 350 -18.54 21.31 11.45
C PHE A 350 -17.90 22.70 11.42
N GLU A 351 -18.72 23.75 11.51
CA GLU A 351 -18.19 25.06 11.84
C GLU A 351 -17.87 25.16 13.34
N LEU A 352 -16.88 25.99 13.69
CA LEU A 352 -16.59 26.24 15.10
C LEU A 352 -17.78 26.95 15.77
N PRO A 353 -18.11 26.61 17.02
CA PRO A 353 -19.12 27.33 17.79
C PRO A 353 -18.79 28.82 17.95
N ASP A 354 -19.81 29.68 18.03
CA ASP A 354 -19.63 31.12 18.14
C ASP A 354 -18.92 31.56 19.43
N ASN A 355 -18.99 30.76 20.50
CA ASN A 355 -18.26 31.01 21.74
C ASN A 355 -16.75 30.74 21.61
N LEU A 356 -16.36 29.90 20.64
CA LEU A 356 -14.99 29.50 20.42
C LEU A 356 -14.28 30.37 19.37
N LYS A 357 -15.01 30.84 18.35
CA LYS A 357 -14.48 31.73 17.31
C LYS A 357 -13.67 32.92 17.87
N PRO A 358 -14.11 33.65 18.93
CA PRO A 358 -13.36 34.77 19.50
C PRO A 358 -12.01 34.38 20.14
N MET A 359 -11.82 33.11 20.51
CA MET A 359 -10.56 32.63 21.11
C MET A 359 -9.46 32.42 20.07
N PHE A 360 -9.81 32.39 18.77
CA PHE A 360 -8.88 32.14 17.70
C PHE A 360 -8.90 33.25 16.64
N ARG A 361 -7.72 33.60 16.13
CA ARG A 361 -7.60 34.49 14.97
C ARG A 361 -7.66 33.67 13.68
N PRO A 362 -8.68 33.85 12.81
CA PRO A 362 -8.80 33.08 11.58
C PRO A 362 -7.79 33.55 10.53
N ILE A 363 -7.23 32.60 9.76
CA ILE A 363 -6.33 32.84 8.64
C ILE A 363 -6.78 31.99 7.46
N ALA A 364 -6.96 32.58 6.28
CA ALA A 364 -7.26 31.85 5.06
C ALA A 364 -5.97 31.45 4.34
N MET A 365 -5.74 30.14 4.21
CA MET A 365 -4.61 29.53 3.54
C MET A 365 -5.05 29.05 2.15
N MET A 366 -4.63 29.76 1.12
CA MET A 366 -4.91 29.46 -0.28
C MET A 366 -3.83 28.55 -0.89
N ILE A 367 -4.07 28.05 -2.10
CA ILE A 367 -3.09 27.26 -2.86
C ILE A 367 -1.85 28.15 -3.12
N PRO A 368 -0.64 27.73 -2.68
CA PRO A 368 0.57 28.52 -2.88
C PRO A 368 1.08 28.40 -4.33
N HIS A 369 2.00 29.30 -4.71
CA HIS A 369 2.68 29.23 -6.00
C HIS A 369 3.68 28.06 -6.02
N TYR A 370 3.30 26.94 -6.62
CA TYR A 370 4.13 25.72 -6.68
C TYR A 370 5.47 25.94 -7.39
N ALA A 371 5.55 26.85 -8.36
CA ALA A 371 6.79 27.12 -9.10
C ALA A 371 7.88 27.70 -8.19
N LEU A 372 7.52 28.64 -7.31
CA LEU A 372 8.44 29.22 -6.33
C LEU A 372 8.92 28.14 -5.35
N ILE A 373 8.00 27.32 -4.84
CA ILE A 373 8.36 26.23 -3.91
C ILE A 373 9.29 25.23 -4.59
N GLY A 374 8.99 24.85 -5.84
CA GLY A 374 9.81 23.93 -6.60
C GLY A 374 11.19 24.47 -6.92
N GLU A 375 11.30 25.77 -7.22
CA GLU A 375 12.58 26.45 -7.44
C GLU A 375 13.47 26.35 -6.20
N VAL A 376 12.93 26.70 -5.01
CA VAL A 376 13.71 26.66 -3.76
C VAL A 376 14.15 25.24 -3.41
N ILE A 377 13.28 24.24 -3.60
CA ILE A 377 13.61 22.83 -3.33
C ILE A 377 14.71 22.36 -4.28
N LEU A 378 14.56 22.55 -5.60
CA LEU A 378 15.58 22.15 -6.58
C LEU A 378 16.92 22.84 -6.30
N PHE A 379 16.87 24.12 -5.94
CA PHE A 379 18.05 24.87 -5.59
C PHE A 379 18.74 24.32 -4.33
N SER A 380 17.98 23.99 -3.27
CA SER A 380 18.53 23.41 -2.03
C SER A 380 19.20 22.05 -2.24
N VAL A 381 18.79 21.35 -3.29
CA VAL A 381 19.29 20.03 -3.71
C VAL A 381 20.49 20.17 -4.66
N GLY A 382 20.81 21.38 -5.11
CA GLY A 382 21.98 21.72 -5.90
C GLY A 382 21.75 21.86 -7.40
N PHE A 383 20.51 22.04 -7.86
CA PHE A 383 20.24 22.36 -9.27
C PHE A 383 20.55 23.83 -9.58
N THR A 384 21.26 24.07 -10.69
CA THR A 384 21.57 25.43 -11.15
C THR A 384 20.41 26.04 -11.95
N SER A 385 19.76 25.24 -12.79
CA SER A 385 18.63 25.68 -13.64
C SER A 385 17.26 25.55 -12.96
N ALA A 386 17.24 25.64 -11.62
CA ALA A 386 16.08 25.35 -10.76
C ALA A 386 14.80 26.11 -11.17
N LYS A 387 14.91 27.39 -11.52
CA LYS A 387 13.76 28.24 -11.86
C LYS A 387 13.04 27.80 -13.14
N VAL A 388 13.80 27.49 -14.19
CA VAL A 388 13.26 27.04 -15.48
C VAL A 388 12.63 25.66 -15.32
N LEU A 389 13.33 24.74 -14.64
CA LEU A 389 12.85 23.39 -14.37
C LEU A 389 11.57 23.38 -13.54
N ALA A 390 11.52 24.13 -12.43
CA ALA A 390 10.34 24.22 -11.58
C ALA A 390 9.11 24.72 -12.35
N THR A 391 9.30 25.72 -13.21
CA THR A 391 8.25 26.27 -14.06
C THR A 391 7.74 25.22 -15.05
N LYS A 392 8.65 24.50 -15.74
CA LYS A 392 8.29 23.40 -16.67
C LYS A 392 7.52 22.29 -15.95
N ILE A 393 7.92 21.88 -14.75
CA ILE A 393 7.28 20.81 -13.97
C ILE A 393 5.85 21.21 -13.57
N VAL A 394 5.65 22.44 -13.10
CA VAL A 394 4.32 22.92 -12.73
C VAL A 394 3.41 22.99 -13.97
N TYR A 395 3.92 23.45 -15.11
CA TYR A 395 3.16 23.42 -16.35
C TYR A 395 2.83 22.00 -16.81
N LEU A 396 3.78 21.06 -16.74
CA LEU A 396 3.55 19.64 -17.04
C LEU A 396 2.41 19.08 -16.19
N TYR A 397 2.40 19.34 -14.89
CA TYR A 397 1.38 18.82 -13.98
C TYR A 397 0.01 19.48 -14.23
N ASN A 398 -0.03 20.77 -14.53
CA ASN A 398 -1.27 21.48 -14.89
C ASN A 398 -1.84 20.97 -16.23
N LEU A 399 -0.99 20.72 -17.22
CA LEU A 399 -1.37 20.11 -18.50
C LEU A 399 -1.83 18.68 -18.30
N SER A 400 -1.12 17.89 -17.50
CA SER A 400 -1.48 16.51 -17.19
C SER A 400 -2.85 16.44 -16.50
N ASN A 401 -3.11 17.35 -15.55
CA ASN A 401 -4.40 17.41 -14.85
C ASN A 401 -5.57 17.86 -15.74
N SER A 402 -5.30 18.54 -16.86
CA SER A 402 -6.34 19.03 -17.78
C SER A 402 -6.53 18.17 -19.03
N GLN A 403 -5.49 17.50 -19.51
CA GLN A 403 -5.52 16.71 -20.75
C GLN A 403 -5.66 15.20 -20.55
N LEU A 404 -5.20 14.66 -19.41
CA LEU A 404 -5.33 13.23 -19.12
C LEU A 404 -6.74 12.92 -18.62
N SER A 405 -7.11 11.63 -18.69
CA SER A 405 -8.38 11.18 -18.14
C SER A 405 -8.48 11.45 -16.64
N GLN A 406 -9.69 11.74 -16.14
CA GLN A 406 -9.92 11.95 -14.71
C GLN A 406 -10.05 10.61 -14.00
N GLN A 407 -9.09 10.29 -13.13
CA GLN A 407 -9.03 9.04 -12.37
C GLN A 407 -8.84 9.35 -10.88
N ASP A 408 -9.46 8.56 -9.99
CA ASP A 408 -9.38 8.78 -8.53
C ASP A 408 -7.97 8.63 -7.95
N HIS A 409 -7.10 7.89 -8.65
CA HIS A 409 -5.71 7.64 -8.24
C HIS A 409 -4.71 8.65 -8.83
N TYR A 410 -5.17 9.62 -9.64
CA TYR A 410 -4.30 10.64 -10.20
C TYR A 410 -4.07 11.77 -9.19
N ASP A 411 -2.82 11.90 -8.73
CA ASP A 411 -2.36 13.04 -7.94
C ASP A 411 -1.33 13.84 -8.73
N PHE A 412 -1.67 15.11 -8.98
CA PHE A 412 -0.80 16.13 -9.56
C PHE A 412 -0.65 17.34 -8.61
N GLY A 413 -0.87 17.15 -7.31
CA GLY A 413 -0.72 18.17 -6.29
C GLY A 413 0.72 18.39 -5.82
N MET A 414 0.89 19.28 -4.84
CA MET A 414 2.21 19.68 -4.33
C MET A 414 3.01 18.53 -3.70
N ARG A 415 2.35 17.54 -3.11
CA ARG A 415 3.03 16.36 -2.53
C ARG A 415 3.68 15.50 -3.61
N ALA A 416 2.98 15.29 -4.74
CA ALA A 416 3.54 14.60 -5.89
C ALA A 416 4.73 15.37 -6.47
N ILE A 417 4.60 16.70 -6.63
CA ILE A 417 5.70 17.56 -7.09
C ILE A 417 6.90 17.43 -6.15
N LYS A 418 6.73 17.64 -4.84
CA LYS A 418 7.81 17.54 -3.84
C LYS A 418 8.54 16.19 -3.93
N ALA A 419 7.82 15.08 -4.07
CA ALA A 419 8.41 13.75 -4.18
C ALA A 419 9.30 13.62 -5.43
N VAL A 420 8.87 14.14 -6.59
CA VAL A 420 9.70 14.17 -7.81
C VAL A 420 10.96 15.02 -7.62
N LEU A 421 10.85 16.19 -6.99
CA LEU A 421 12.00 17.07 -6.81
C LEU A 421 13.06 16.45 -5.90
N LEU A 422 12.63 15.78 -4.82
CA LEU A 422 13.54 15.06 -3.93
C LEU A 422 14.18 13.85 -4.63
N MET A 423 13.40 13.11 -5.42
CA MET A 423 13.91 12.00 -6.24
C MET A 423 14.98 12.47 -7.23
N ALA A 424 14.72 13.56 -7.95
CA ALA A 424 15.70 14.14 -8.86
C ALA A 424 17.01 14.52 -8.15
N GLY A 425 16.90 14.97 -6.89
CA GLY A 425 18.05 15.22 -6.03
C GLY A 425 18.87 14.01 -5.65
N GLU A 426 18.21 12.91 -5.28
CA GLU A 426 18.87 11.65 -4.98
C GLU A 426 19.57 11.07 -6.21
N ILE A 427 18.90 11.11 -7.37
CA ILE A 427 19.49 10.71 -8.65
C ILE A 427 20.71 11.58 -8.94
N LYS A 428 20.60 12.91 -8.84
CA LYS A 428 21.74 13.82 -9.05
C LYS A 428 22.91 13.50 -8.11
N ARG A 429 22.64 13.22 -6.83
CA ARG A 429 23.67 12.83 -5.84
C ARG A 429 24.36 11.52 -6.18
N SER A 430 23.64 10.53 -6.71
CA SER A 430 24.24 9.26 -7.15
C SER A 430 25.18 9.41 -8.35
N HIS A 431 25.05 10.49 -9.13
CA HIS A 431 25.86 10.79 -10.32
C HIS A 431 26.96 11.84 -10.08
N VAL A 432 27.22 12.25 -8.84
CA VAL A 432 28.24 13.28 -8.52
C VAL A 432 29.65 12.89 -8.95
N ASN A 433 29.94 11.58 -9.05
CA ASN A 433 31.25 11.08 -9.48
C ASN A 433 31.43 11.01 -11.00
N ASP A 434 30.40 11.38 -11.78
CA ASP A 434 30.43 11.34 -13.24
C ASP A 434 30.61 12.76 -13.83
N PRO A 435 31.83 13.14 -14.23
CA PRO A 435 32.15 14.51 -14.64
C PRO A 435 31.47 14.97 -15.94
N ASP A 436 30.92 14.04 -16.74
CA ASP A 436 30.21 14.37 -17.98
C ASP A 436 28.74 14.79 -17.74
N LEU A 437 28.22 14.64 -16.50
CA LEU A 437 26.81 14.85 -16.13
C LEU A 437 26.54 16.15 -15.33
N THR A 438 27.43 17.14 -15.34
CA THR A 438 27.25 18.44 -14.65
C THR A 438 26.77 19.60 -15.54
N ASN A 439 26.43 19.35 -16.81
CA ASN A 439 25.94 20.38 -17.74
C ASN A 439 24.42 20.65 -17.58
N GLU A 440 23.92 21.80 -18.02
CA GLU A 440 22.47 22.09 -17.98
C GLU A 440 21.62 21.02 -18.69
N GLN A 441 22.15 20.40 -19.74
CA GLN A 441 21.49 19.33 -20.49
C GLN A 441 21.36 18.01 -19.70
N SER A 442 22.29 17.73 -18.79
CA SER A 442 22.17 16.55 -17.91
C SER A 442 21.22 16.80 -16.74
N GLU A 443 21.05 18.05 -16.27
CA GLU A 443 20.01 18.38 -15.27
C GLU A 443 18.59 18.14 -15.83
N GLU A 444 18.34 18.52 -17.09
CA GLU A 444 17.06 18.23 -17.75
C GLU A 444 16.83 16.71 -17.89
N GLY A 445 17.87 15.94 -18.23
CA GLY A 445 17.81 14.48 -18.31
C GLY A 445 17.50 13.79 -16.96
N ILE A 446 18.15 14.23 -15.88
CA ILE A 446 17.87 13.74 -14.51
C ILE A 446 16.44 14.06 -14.10
N MET A 447 15.97 15.27 -14.40
CA MET A 447 14.58 15.65 -14.12
C MET A 447 13.59 14.80 -14.94
N LEU A 448 13.89 14.54 -16.22
CA LEU A 448 13.09 13.68 -17.07
C LEU A 448 13.00 12.26 -16.49
N GLN A 449 14.11 11.72 -15.99
CA GLN A 449 14.14 10.42 -15.30
C GLN A 449 13.17 10.38 -14.13
N ALA A 450 13.32 11.34 -13.19
CA ALA A 450 12.50 11.40 -12.00
C ALA A 450 11.00 11.54 -12.34
N LEU A 451 10.68 12.34 -13.36
CA LEU A 451 9.31 12.52 -13.84
C LEU A 451 8.72 11.22 -14.42
N VAL A 452 9.48 10.49 -15.23
CA VAL A 452 9.03 9.22 -15.82
C VAL A 452 8.89 8.16 -14.74
N GLU A 453 9.89 7.97 -13.88
CA GLU A 453 9.87 6.94 -12.85
C GLU A 453 8.78 7.17 -11.79
N SER A 454 8.48 8.44 -11.47
CA SER A 454 7.42 8.77 -10.50
C SER A 454 6.01 8.71 -11.08
N ASN A 455 5.82 9.06 -12.37
CA ASN A 455 4.47 9.21 -12.93
C ASN A 455 4.05 8.06 -13.84
N LEU A 456 4.96 7.38 -14.53
CA LEU A 456 4.57 6.27 -15.40
C LEU A 456 3.88 5.11 -14.64
N PRO A 457 4.27 4.75 -13.40
CA PRO A 457 3.61 3.67 -12.68
C PRO A 457 2.13 3.90 -12.36
N LYS A 458 1.71 5.17 -12.24
CA LYS A 458 0.33 5.54 -11.87
C LYS A 458 -0.61 5.68 -13.06
N LEU A 459 -0.10 5.85 -14.28
CA LEU A 459 -0.91 6.18 -15.45
C LEU A 459 -1.52 4.94 -16.12
N LEU A 460 -2.70 5.12 -16.69
CA LEU A 460 -3.27 4.19 -17.66
C LEU A 460 -2.40 4.11 -18.92
N LYS A 461 -2.52 3.03 -19.67
CA LYS A 461 -1.72 2.81 -20.89
C LYS A 461 -1.94 3.91 -21.94
N GLU A 462 -3.19 4.32 -22.16
CA GLU A 462 -3.53 5.38 -23.12
C GLU A 462 -3.00 6.75 -22.67
N ASP A 463 -3.20 7.09 -21.39
CA ASP A 463 -2.69 8.32 -20.79
C ASP A 463 -1.16 8.36 -20.73
N SER A 464 -0.50 7.21 -20.61
CA SER A 464 0.97 7.14 -20.62
C SER A 464 1.55 7.64 -21.94
N ILE A 465 0.86 7.40 -23.06
CA ILE A 465 1.27 7.86 -24.39
C ILE A 465 1.12 9.39 -24.47
N LEU A 466 -0.02 9.91 -24.01
CA LEU A 466 -0.27 11.36 -23.95
C LEU A 466 0.74 12.07 -23.06
N PHE A 467 0.99 11.55 -21.87
CA PHE A 467 1.97 12.10 -20.93
C PHE A 467 3.39 12.13 -21.51
N LEU A 468 3.83 11.06 -22.17
CA LEU A 468 5.12 11.03 -22.86
C LEU A 468 5.17 12.03 -24.03
N GLY A 469 4.04 12.31 -24.68
CA GLY A 469 3.91 13.38 -25.66
C GLY A 469 4.13 14.77 -25.05
N ILE A 470 3.43 15.08 -23.96
CA ILE A 470 3.58 16.36 -23.22
C ILE A 470 5.02 16.52 -22.72
N LEU A 471 5.64 15.44 -22.22
CA LEU A 471 7.05 15.45 -21.81
C LEU A 471 7.98 15.78 -22.98
N ARG A 472 7.78 15.19 -24.15
CA ARG A 472 8.61 15.46 -25.34
C ARG A 472 8.50 16.92 -25.79
N ASP A 473 7.31 17.51 -25.68
CA ASP A 473 7.08 18.91 -26.06
C ASP A 473 7.76 19.89 -25.09
N LEU A 474 7.80 19.57 -23.79
CA LEU A 474 8.45 20.39 -22.76
C LEU A 474 9.97 20.17 -22.65
N PHE A 475 10.46 18.98 -23.02
CA PHE A 475 11.86 18.56 -22.96
C PHE A 475 12.33 17.97 -24.31
N PRO A 476 12.44 18.79 -25.38
CA PRO A 476 12.73 18.30 -26.74
C PRO A 476 14.18 17.87 -26.96
N GLN A 477 15.14 18.35 -26.15
CA GLN A 477 16.58 18.10 -26.30
C GLN A 477 17.15 17.07 -25.31
N ALA A 478 16.33 16.55 -24.40
CA ALA A 478 16.79 15.56 -23.42
C ALA A 478 16.80 14.16 -24.06
N ASP A 479 18.00 13.62 -24.34
CA ASP A 479 18.14 12.23 -24.78
C ASP A 479 17.70 11.27 -23.67
N LYS A 480 16.99 10.19 -24.04
CA LYS A 480 16.54 9.12 -23.14
C LYS A 480 17.69 8.16 -22.74
N SER A 481 18.90 8.65 -22.50
CA SER A 481 19.95 7.80 -21.91
C SER A 481 19.75 7.74 -20.40
N LEU A 482 18.87 6.84 -19.96
CA LEU A 482 18.56 6.61 -18.55
C LEU A 482 19.09 5.24 -18.09
N HIS A 483 19.69 5.26 -16.90
CA HIS A 483 20.38 4.14 -16.26
C HIS A 483 19.60 2.83 -16.32
N GLU A 484 20.24 1.79 -16.83
CA GLU A 484 19.78 0.43 -16.62
C GLU A 484 19.98 0.09 -15.14
N HIS A 485 18.89 -0.13 -14.43
CA HIS A 485 18.87 -0.77 -13.12
C HIS A 485 19.32 -2.25 -13.21
N GLY A 486 20.50 -2.52 -13.76
CA GLY A 486 20.96 -3.87 -14.12
C GLY A 486 20.92 -4.83 -12.94
N ASN A 487 21.33 -4.38 -11.75
CA ASN A 487 21.39 -5.24 -10.56
C ASN A 487 20.01 -5.71 -10.08
N ILE A 488 19.04 -4.79 -9.94
CA ILE A 488 17.67 -5.16 -9.50
C ILE A 488 16.91 -5.88 -10.63
N GLN A 489 17.11 -5.52 -11.89
CA GLN A 489 16.52 -6.25 -13.01
C GLN A 489 17.04 -7.71 -13.08
N GLN A 490 18.33 -7.93 -12.84
CA GLN A 490 18.91 -9.27 -12.70
C GLN A 490 18.32 -10.01 -11.49
N ALA A 491 18.16 -9.33 -10.35
CA ALA A 491 17.53 -9.89 -9.16
C ALA A 491 16.09 -10.33 -9.42
N ILE A 492 15.31 -9.51 -10.13
CA ILE A 492 13.93 -9.79 -10.54
C ILE A 492 13.90 -11.01 -11.46
N LYS A 493 14.77 -11.07 -12.48
CA LYS A 493 14.88 -12.25 -13.37
C LYS A 493 15.21 -13.53 -12.59
N ARG A 494 16.11 -13.46 -11.61
CA ARG A 494 16.45 -14.59 -10.73
C ARG A 494 15.27 -14.97 -9.83
N ALA A 495 14.56 -14.00 -9.27
CA ALA A 495 13.38 -14.21 -8.43
C ALA A 495 12.24 -14.89 -9.16
N ILE A 496 11.95 -14.46 -10.40
CA ILE A 496 10.93 -15.09 -11.27
C ILE A 496 11.25 -16.58 -11.47
N LYS A 497 12.53 -16.90 -11.72
CA LYS A 497 12.97 -18.29 -11.93
C LYS A 497 12.85 -19.14 -10.66
N ASP A 498 13.22 -18.59 -9.50
CA ASP A 498 13.14 -19.31 -8.20
C ASP A 498 11.70 -19.55 -7.75
N LEU A 499 10.79 -18.61 -8.04
CA LEU A 499 9.35 -18.75 -7.80
C LEU A 499 8.65 -19.67 -8.82
N ASN A 500 9.39 -20.24 -9.78
CA ASN A 500 8.88 -21.03 -10.89
C ASN A 500 7.83 -20.31 -11.75
N TYR A 501 7.92 -18.98 -11.87
CA TYR A 501 7.07 -18.19 -12.76
C TYR A 501 7.67 -18.11 -14.16
N GLU A 502 6.82 -17.94 -15.17
CA GLU A 502 7.28 -17.57 -16.51
C GLU A 502 7.74 -16.11 -16.53
N TYR A 503 8.83 -15.84 -17.26
CA TYR A 503 9.29 -14.47 -17.45
C TYR A 503 8.33 -13.72 -18.37
N TRP A 504 7.66 -12.71 -17.80
CA TRP A 504 6.78 -11.83 -18.54
C TRP A 504 7.27 -10.38 -18.40
N PRO A 505 7.58 -9.68 -19.52
CA PRO A 505 8.18 -8.34 -19.47
C PRO A 505 7.36 -7.33 -18.67
N THR A 506 6.04 -7.25 -18.91
CA THR A 506 5.21 -6.26 -18.21
C THR A 506 5.11 -6.50 -16.70
N GLN A 507 5.19 -7.76 -16.24
CA GLN A 507 5.25 -8.08 -14.81
C GLN A 507 6.61 -7.71 -14.21
N ALA A 508 7.70 -7.95 -14.93
CA ALA A 508 9.05 -7.58 -14.50
C ALA A 508 9.20 -6.05 -14.42
N ASP A 509 8.67 -5.31 -15.40
CA ASP A 509 8.66 -3.84 -15.40
C ASP A 509 7.82 -3.29 -14.24
N LYS A 510 6.65 -3.88 -13.97
CA LYS A 510 5.82 -3.49 -12.81
C LYS A 510 6.48 -3.81 -11.47
N ALA A 511 7.27 -4.90 -11.38
CA ALA A 511 8.06 -5.19 -10.18
C ALA A 511 9.19 -4.17 -9.97
N LEU A 512 9.82 -3.71 -11.05
CA LEU A 512 10.82 -2.64 -11.00
C LEU A 512 10.18 -1.30 -10.61
N GLN A 513 9.03 -0.97 -11.19
CA GLN A 513 8.26 0.22 -10.81
C GLN A 513 7.89 0.20 -9.33
N LEU A 514 7.43 -0.95 -8.82
CA LEU A 514 7.13 -1.12 -7.39
C LEU A 514 8.37 -0.93 -6.51
N TYR A 515 9.53 -1.42 -6.92
CA TYR A 515 10.79 -1.20 -6.21
C TYR A 515 11.10 0.30 -6.09
N ASN A 516 11.09 1.03 -7.21
CA ASN A 516 11.38 2.47 -7.22
C ASN A 516 10.39 3.23 -6.32
N GLN A 517 9.11 2.86 -6.31
CA GLN A 517 8.10 3.47 -5.45
C GLN A 517 8.27 3.18 -3.95
N ILE A 518 8.68 1.96 -3.57
CA ILE A 518 8.93 1.58 -2.17
C ILE A 518 10.18 2.26 -1.59
N VAL A 519 11.17 2.54 -2.44
CA VAL A 519 12.36 3.30 -2.03
C VAL A 519 11.98 4.75 -1.70
N LEU A 520 11.13 5.36 -2.53
CA LEU A 520 10.71 6.76 -2.38
C LEU A 520 9.74 7.02 -1.23
N ARG A 521 8.71 6.18 -1.09
CA ARG A 521 7.63 6.39 -0.10
C ARG A 521 7.42 5.14 0.72
N HIS A 522 7.11 5.34 2.01
CA HIS A 522 6.85 4.23 2.90
C HIS A 522 5.43 3.64 2.78
N GLY A 523 4.48 4.41 2.24
CA GLY A 523 3.16 3.93 1.85
C GLY A 523 3.07 3.77 0.33
N THR A 524 2.66 2.58 -0.15
CA THR A 524 2.48 2.31 -1.58
C THR A 524 1.17 1.57 -1.83
N MET A 525 0.38 2.01 -2.79
CA MET A 525 -0.87 1.38 -3.20
C MET A 525 -0.70 0.67 -4.55
N LEU A 526 -0.96 -0.64 -4.55
CA LEU A 526 -1.12 -1.48 -5.72
C LEU A 526 -2.60 -1.46 -6.11
N VAL A 527 -2.93 -0.67 -7.13
CA VAL A 527 -4.31 -0.44 -7.57
C VAL A 527 -4.60 -1.23 -8.84
N GLY A 528 -5.76 -1.87 -8.92
CA GLY A 528 -6.25 -2.47 -10.16
C GLY A 528 -7.17 -3.64 -9.91
N GLY A 529 -7.88 -4.07 -10.96
CA GLY A 529 -8.86 -5.15 -10.90
C GLY A 529 -8.37 -6.47 -10.30
N ALA A 530 -9.31 -7.29 -9.84
CA ALA A 530 -9.04 -8.68 -9.52
C ALA A 530 -8.42 -9.41 -10.74
N GLY A 531 -7.37 -10.19 -10.52
CA GLY A 531 -6.63 -10.86 -11.59
C GLY A 531 -5.53 -10.03 -12.25
N GLY A 532 -5.30 -8.77 -11.87
CA GLY A 532 -4.22 -7.93 -12.39
C GLY A 532 -2.80 -8.31 -11.95
N GLY A 533 -2.61 -9.41 -11.23
CA GLY A 533 -1.28 -9.90 -10.83
C GLY A 533 -0.59 -9.14 -9.69
N LYS A 534 -1.33 -8.31 -8.93
CA LYS A 534 -0.80 -7.51 -7.79
C LYS A 534 0.06 -8.32 -6.82
N THR A 535 -0.51 -9.39 -6.28
CA THR A 535 0.16 -10.30 -5.34
C THR A 535 1.39 -10.98 -5.96
N VAL A 536 1.34 -11.30 -7.26
CA VAL A 536 2.47 -11.92 -7.98
C VAL A 536 3.64 -10.94 -8.10
N VAL A 537 3.37 -9.70 -8.51
CA VAL A 537 4.38 -8.64 -8.61
C VAL A 537 5.02 -8.36 -7.24
N ARG A 538 4.22 -8.30 -6.17
CA ARG A 538 4.72 -8.14 -4.80
C ARG A 538 5.63 -9.32 -4.39
N ASN A 539 5.22 -10.56 -4.65
CA ASN A 539 6.01 -11.74 -4.31
C ASN A 539 7.33 -11.82 -5.09
N ILE A 540 7.32 -11.44 -6.38
CA ILE A 540 8.53 -11.32 -7.20
C ILE A 540 9.49 -10.32 -6.56
N LEU A 541 9.00 -9.14 -6.18
CA LEU A 541 9.86 -8.12 -5.57
C LEU A 541 10.37 -8.55 -4.19
N GLN A 542 9.50 -9.14 -3.35
CA GLN A 542 9.88 -9.68 -2.04
C GLN A 542 11.09 -10.59 -2.17
N LYS A 543 11.04 -11.53 -3.14
CA LYS A 543 12.14 -12.46 -3.39
C LYS A 543 13.34 -11.78 -4.05
N ALA A 544 13.13 -10.83 -4.97
CA ALA A 544 14.22 -10.09 -5.61
C ALA A 544 15.07 -9.32 -4.59
N LEU A 545 14.46 -8.71 -3.57
CA LEU A 545 15.18 -8.02 -2.49
C LEU A 545 16.09 -8.96 -1.70
N THR A 546 15.66 -10.20 -1.47
CA THR A 546 16.53 -11.19 -0.81
C THR A 546 17.79 -11.50 -1.62
N PHE A 547 17.70 -11.45 -2.95
CA PHE A 547 18.82 -11.68 -3.87
C PHE A 547 19.67 -10.44 -4.12
N LEU A 548 19.10 -9.23 -4.05
CA LEU A 548 19.81 -7.98 -4.29
C LEU A 548 21.04 -7.83 -3.39
N SER A 549 20.92 -8.23 -2.12
CA SER A 549 22.04 -8.23 -1.16
C SER A 549 23.23 -9.12 -1.55
N ASN A 550 23.01 -10.11 -2.43
CA ASN A 550 24.02 -11.07 -2.88
C ASN A 550 24.63 -10.72 -4.25
N ILE A 551 23.95 -9.91 -5.07
CA ILE A 551 24.38 -9.53 -6.41
C ILE A 551 25.44 -8.42 -6.28
N GLY A 552 26.69 -8.72 -6.66
CA GLY A 552 27.84 -7.81 -6.55
C GLY A 552 28.94 -8.26 -5.59
N LYS A 553 28.74 -9.34 -4.81
CA LYS A 553 29.76 -9.92 -3.90
C LYS A 553 30.35 -11.25 -4.38
N GLU A 554 30.04 -11.67 -5.62
CA GLU A 554 30.44 -12.98 -6.17
C GLU A 554 31.97 -13.14 -6.37
N GLY A 555 32.77 -12.08 -6.17
CA GLY A 555 34.24 -12.16 -6.19
C GLY A 555 34.92 -12.47 -4.85
N SER A 556 34.18 -12.47 -3.72
CA SER A 556 34.76 -12.70 -2.39
C SER A 556 34.34 -14.05 -1.84
N GLN A 557 35.13 -15.09 -2.12
CA GLN A 557 34.93 -16.42 -1.52
C GLN A 557 34.96 -16.30 0.03
N ASN A 558 33.98 -16.93 0.69
CA ASN A 558 33.92 -17.21 2.14
C ASN A 558 33.41 -16.14 3.13
N ARG A 559 32.35 -15.39 2.80
CA ARG A 559 31.45 -14.89 3.86
C ARG A 559 30.01 -15.24 3.53
N ILE A 560 29.38 -16.08 4.36
CA ILE A 560 27.93 -16.25 4.42
C ILE A 560 27.36 -14.89 4.84
N THR A 561 27.18 -13.99 3.89
CA THR A 561 26.43 -12.75 4.11
C THR A 561 24.98 -13.15 4.32
N ARG A 562 24.45 -12.88 5.52
CA ARG A 562 23.03 -13.07 5.82
C ARG A 562 22.22 -12.37 4.73
N SER A 563 21.44 -13.15 3.97
CA SER A 563 20.54 -12.62 2.94
C SER A 563 19.60 -11.62 3.59
N ALA A 564 19.41 -10.46 2.96
CA ALA A 564 18.35 -9.53 3.31
C ALA A 564 17.02 -10.30 3.43
N THR A 565 16.34 -10.22 4.58
CA THR A 565 15.04 -10.86 4.77
C THR A 565 13.93 -9.82 4.70
N VAL A 566 12.81 -10.20 4.09
CA VAL A 566 11.61 -9.37 4.01
C VAL A 566 10.50 -10.06 4.79
N ASP A 567 10.20 -9.54 5.97
CA ASP A 567 9.10 -10.04 6.81
C ASP A 567 7.79 -9.43 6.31
N VAL A 568 6.81 -10.26 5.98
CA VAL A 568 5.54 -9.81 5.42
C VAL A 568 4.41 -10.24 6.34
N THR A 569 3.61 -9.27 6.80
CA THR A 569 2.35 -9.52 7.50
C THR A 569 1.21 -9.02 6.63
N VAL A 570 0.20 -9.85 6.37
CA VAL A 570 -0.97 -9.51 5.54
C VAL A 570 -2.20 -9.41 6.43
N LEU A 571 -2.95 -8.32 6.32
CA LEU A 571 -4.20 -8.06 7.03
C LEU A 571 -5.28 -7.63 6.03
N ASN A 572 -6.54 -8.01 6.30
CA ASN A 572 -7.70 -7.45 5.59
C ASN A 572 -8.44 -6.50 6.52
N PRO A 573 -8.33 -5.17 6.34
CA PRO A 573 -8.95 -4.18 7.22
C PRO A 573 -10.47 -4.32 7.35
N LYS A 574 -11.14 -4.73 6.26
CA LYS A 574 -12.60 -4.87 6.21
C LYS A 574 -13.14 -6.17 6.80
N SER A 575 -12.26 -7.13 7.07
CA SER A 575 -12.63 -8.36 7.78
C SER A 575 -12.78 -8.16 9.29
N MET A 576 -12.38 -6.99 9.81
CA MET A 576 -12.36 -6.64 11.23
C MET A 576 -13.12 -5.33 11.46
N GLN A 577 -13.60 -5.13 12.69
CA GLN A 577 -14.12 -3.82 13.09
C GLN A 577 -12.99 -2.81 13.30
N ILE A 578 -13.28 -1.51 13.18
CA ILE A 578 -12.27 -0.44 13.37
C ILE A 578 -11.63 -0.52 14.77
N THR A 579 -12.44 -0.85 15.78
CA THR A 579 -12.00 -1.04 17.16
C THR A 579 -11.06 -2.23 17.32
N GLU A 580 -11.24 -3.30 16.56
CA GLU A 580 -10.33 -4.46 16.55
C GLU A 580 -9.06 -4.19 15.73
N LEU A 581 -9.12 -3.28 14.76
CA LEU A 581 -7.99 -2.90 13.93
C LEU A 581 -7.00 -2.00 14.69
N TYR A 582 -7.48 -0.90 15.28
CA TYR A 582 -6.65 0.10 15.96
C TYR A 582 -6.63 -0.02 17.49
N GLY A 583 -7.63 -0.68 18.08
CA GLY A 583 -7.85 -0.70 19.51
C GLY A 583 -8.90 0.32 19.94
N ALA A 584 -9.53 0.08 21.09
CA ALA A 584 -10.56 0.95 21.64
C ALA A 584 -10.47 1.01 23.16
N ILE A 585 -11.01 2.08 23.74
CA ILE A 585 -11.21 2.15 25.19
C ILE A 585 -12.57 1.51 25.48
N ASN A 586 -12.58 0.47 26.32
CA ASN A 586 -13.84 -0.10 26.78
C ASN A 586 -14.54 0.92 27.68
N SER A 587 -15.78 1.29 27.33
CA SER A 587 -16.57 2.30 28.07
C SER A 587 -16.84 1.92 29.52
N ASP A 588 -16.93 0.63 29.81
CA ASP A 588 -17.32 0.12 31.13
C ASP A 588 -16.10 -0.02 32.05
N THR A 589 -14.96 -0.49 31.52
CA THR A 589 -13.74 -0.70 32.31
C THR A 589 -12.75 0.45 32.24
N LEU A 590 -12.91 1.36 31.27
CA LEU A 590 -11.94 2.40 30.90
C LEU A 590 -10.55 1.85 30.54
N GLU A 591 -10.44 0.54 30.28
CA GLU A 591 -9.20 -0.10 29.85
C GLU A 591 -9.09 -0.08 28.32
N PHE A 592 -7.87 0.11 27.83
CA PHE A 592 -7.59 0.12 26.40
C PHE A 592 -7.34 -1.31 25.91
N SER A 593 -8.19 -1.80 24.99
CA SER A 593 -7.92 -3.00 24.21
C SER A 593 -7.08 -2.64 23.00
N ASP A 594 -6.02 -3.40 22.75
CA ASP A 594 -5.08 -3.13 21.66
C ASP A 594 -5.59 -3.74 20.35
N GLY A 595 -5.44 -3.01 19.25
CA GLY A 595 -5.84 -3.48 17.93
C GLY A 595 -4.78 -4.32 17.22
N MET A 596 -5.21 -5.13 16.26
CA MET A 596 -4.31 -5.99 15.47
C MET A 596 -3.25 -5.19 14.69
N PHE A 597 -3.64 -4.08 14.07
CA PHE A 597 -2.70 -3.20 13.35
C PHE A 597 -1.71 -2.54 14.31
N ALA A 598 -2.20 -2.02 15.44
CA ALA A 598 -1.38 -1.40 16.47
C ALA A 598 -0.36 -2.38 17.06
N SER A 599 -0.77 -3.62 17.34
CA SER A 599 0.08 -4.69 17.86
C SER A 599 1.21 -5.06 16.90
N VAL A 600 0.90 -5.23 15.59
CA VAL A 600 1.91 -5.53 14.56
C VAL A 600 2.90 -4.37 14.41
N MET A 601 2.41 -3.13 14.34
CA MET A 601 3.27 -1.95 14.28
C MET A 601 4.19 -1.85 15.50
N ARG A 602 3.67 -2.13 16.71
CA ARG A 602 4.47 -2.13 17.94
C ARG A 602 5.53 -3.23 17.93
N SER A 603 5.23 -4.41 17.37
CA SER A 603 6.18 -5.50 17.19
C SER A 603 7.33 -5.08 16.26
N TYR A 604 7.01 -4.51 15.10
CA TYR A 604 8.01 -4.02 14.14
C TYR A 604 8.90 -2.91 14.72
N SER A 605 8.33 -1.96 15.45
CA SER A 605 9.10 -0.90 16.13
C SER A 605 10.05 -1.45 17.20
N LYS A 606 9.63 -2.46 17.98
CA LYS A 606 10.47 -3.09 19.03
C LYS A 606 11.65 -3.87 18.45
N THR A 607 11.43 -4.59 17.35
CA THR A 607 12.50 -5.33 16.65
C THR A 607 13.61 -4.39 16.21
N HIS A 608 13.25 -3.21 15.70
CA HIS A 608 14.21 -2.19 15.30
C HIS A 608 15.01 -1.61 16.49
N GLU A 609 14.36 -1.32 17.62
CA GLU A 609 15.05 -0.80 18.82
C GLU A 609 16.03 -1.82 19.42
N SER A 610 15.70 -3.11 19.37
CA SER A 610 16.56 -4.19 19.87
C SER A 610 17.80 -4.40 18.98
N GLN A 611 17.69 -4.16 17.68
CA GLN A 611 18.81 -4.24 16.74
C GLN A 611 19.77 -3.03 16.84
N MET A 612 19.27 -1.85 17.22
CA MET A 612 20.09 -0.65 17.43
C MET A 612 20.94 -0.68 18.71
N THR A 613 20.55 -1.47 19.72
CA THR A 613 21.24 -1.52 21.02
C THR A 613 22.45 -2.48 21.05
N THR A 614 22.56 -3.39 20.08
CA THR A 614 23.78 -4.19 19.84
C THR A 614 24.72 -3.45 18.89
N GLU A 615 25.84 -2.97 19.44
CA GLU A 615 26.81 -2.04 18.84
C GLU A 615 27.43 -2.47 17.48
N LYS A 616 27.65 -1.46 16.62
CA LYS A 616 28.81 -1.30 15.71
C LYS A 616 29.18 -2.49 14.81
N SER A 617 28.33 -2.82 13.85
CA SER A 617 28.81 -3.49 12.63
C SER A 617 28.34 -2.70 11.41
N GLU A 618 29.29 -2.09 10.72
CA GLU A 618 29.18 -1.20 9.54
C GLU A 618 28.50 -1.82 8.30
N HIS A 619 27.80 -2.95 8.45
CA HIS A 619 27.03 -3.59 7.38
C HIS A 619 25.73 -4.14 7.96
N HIS A 620 24.77 -3.25 8.26
CA HIS A 620 23.40 -3.67 8.54
C HIS A 620 22.87 -4.42 7.32
N ALA A 621 22.48 -5.68 7.49
CA ALA A 621 21.75 -6.40 6.46
C ALA A 621 20.38 -5.75 6.31
N ASP A 622 19.99 -5.40 5.08
CA ASP A 622 18.72 -4.75 4.76
C ASP A 622 17.53 -5.65 5.15
N HIS A 623 17.06 -5.53 6.38
CA HIS A 623 15.88 -6.25 6.86
C HIS A 623 14.65 -5.38 6.63
N TRP A 624 13.83 -5.76 5.64
CA TRP A 624 12.62 -5.04 5.29
C TRP A 624 11.41 -5.64 6.03
N GLN A 625 10.51 -4.79 6.50
CA GLN A 625 9.27 -5.21 7.16
C GLN A 625 8.09 -4.66 6.38
N TRP A 626 7.30 -5.52 5.76
CA TRP A 626 6.14 -5.14 4.96
C TRP A 626 4.85 -5.48 5.72
N LEU A 627 3.97 -4.49 5.80
CA LEU A 627 2.60 -4.64 6.26
C LEU A 627 1.68 -4.47 5.06
N VAL A 628 1.05 -5.56 4.62
CA VAL A 628 0.16 -5.58 3.46
C VAL A 628 -1.28 -5.50 3.94
N LEU A 629 -2.00 -4.50 3.47
CA LEU A 629 -3.43 -4.32 3.69
C LEU A 629 -4.15 -4.72 2.40
N ASP A 630 -4.67 -5.95 2.37
CA ASP A 630 -5.35 -6.54 1.22
C ASP A 630 -6.87 -6.47 1.43
N GLY A 631 -7.53 -5.61 0.66
CA GLY A 631 -8.97 -5.40 0.75
C GLY A 631 -9.41 -4.02 0.28
N PRO A 632 -10.73 -3.76 0.23
CA PRO A 632 -11.24 -2.46 -0.20
C PRO A 632 -10.94 -1.37 0.82
N ILE A 633 -10.64 -0.17 0.32
CA ILE A 633 -10.44 1.03 1.14
C ILE A 633 -11.77 1.74 1.36
N ASP A 634 -11.92 2.31 2.56
CA ASP A 634 -12.94 3.31 2.88
C ASP A 634 -12.32 4.44 3.69
N THR A 635 -13.01 5.58 3.68
CA THR A 635 -12.58 6.81 4.36
C THR A 635 -12.40 6.64 5.87
N LEU A 636 -13.21 5.80 6.53
CA LEU A 636 -13.27 5.75 8.00
C LEU A 636 -11.97 5.20 8.60
N TRP A 637 -11.50 4.03 8.17
CA TRP A 637 -10.27 3.47 8.77
C TRP A 637 -9.00 4.05 8.16
N VAL A 638 -9.00 4.45 6.88
CA VAL A 638 -7.77 4.86 6.20
C VAL A 638 -7.30 6.25 6.63
N GLU A 639 -8.22 7.14 7.01
CA GLU A 639 -7.87 8.50 7.43
C GLU A 639 -7.06 8.54 8.72
N ASN A 640 -7.26 7.57 9.62
CA ASN A 640 -6.45 7.40 10.83
C ASN A 640 -4.97 7.10 10.52
N LEU A 641 -4.66 6.59 9.32
CA LEU A 641 -3.29 6.34 8.88
C LEU A 641 -2.61 7.57 8.28
N ASN A 642 -3.31 8.69 8.07
CA ASN A 642 -2.73 9.85 7.39
C ASN A 642 -1.47 10.38 8.08
N THR A 643 -1.42 10.36 9.42
CA THR A 643 -0.25 10.77 10.20
C THR A 643 0.92 9.79 10.07
N LEU A 644 0.62 8.50 9.87
CA LEU A 644 1.59 7.44 9.65
C LEU A 644 2.14 7.47 8.22
N LEU A 645 1.30 7.78 7.23
CA LEU A 645 1.63 7.80 5.79
C LEU A 645 2.35 9.09 5.35
N ASP A 646 2.28 10.16 6.13
CA ASP A 646 3.02 11.40 5.87
C ASP A 646 4.48 11.33 6.38
N ASP A 647 5.25 12.40 6.19
CA ASP A 647 6.66 12.54 6.63
C ASP A 647 6.84 12.31 8.16
N SER A 648 5.76 12.39 8.93
CA SER A 648 5.78 12.19 10.40
C SER A 648 6.02 10.75 10.83
N LYS A 649 5.62 9.74 10.03
CA LYS A 649 5.83 8.29 10.30
C LYS A 649 5.39 7.85 11.70
N ILE A 650 4.33 8.45 12.24
CA ILE A 650 3.81 8.17 13.59
C ILE A 650 2.34 7.77 13.49
N LEU A 651 2.00 6.61 14.05
CA LEU A 651 0.62 6.21 14.29
C LEU A 651 0.13 6.79 15.62
N CYS A 652 -1.01 7.46 15.60
CA CYS A 652 -1.67 7.99 16.79
C CYS A 652 -2.90 7.13 17.10
N LEU A 653 -2.96 6.56 18.31
CA LEU A 653 -4.10 5.78 18.78
C LEU A 653 -5.03 6.65 19.65
N ALA A 654 -6.28 6.22 19.81
CA ALA A 654 -7.31 6.94 20.58
C ALA A 654 -6.92 7.17 22.06
N ASN A 655 -6.12 6.26 22.64
CA ASN A 655 -5.58 6.41 24.00
C ASN A 655 -4.43 7.45 24.10
N GLY A 656 -4.06 8.11 23.00
CA GLY A 656 -2.94 9.04 22.92
C GLY A 656 -1.57 8.39 22.78
N GLU A 657 -1.47 7.07 22.66
CA GLU A 657 -0.21 6.38 22.37
C GLU A 657 0.26 6.75 20.96
N ARG A 658 1.57 7.04 20.85
CA ARG A 658 2.25 7.36 19.61
C ARG A 658 3.26 6.28 19.30
N ILE A 659 3.03 5.54 18.22
CA ILE A 659 3.90 4.46 17.76
C ILE A 659 4.66 4.97 16.52
N GLY A 660 5.97 5.14 16.66
CA GLY A 660 6.84 5.55 15.56
C GLY A 660 7.21 4.35 14.69
N MET A 661 7.11 4.52 13.37
CA MET A 661 7.49 3.52 12.38
C MET A 661 9.01 3.59 12.11
N SER A 662 9.62 2.42 11.89
CA SER A 662 11.05 2.35 11.55
C SER A 662 11.31 2.77 10.09
N GLY A 663 12.57 3.13 9.78
CA GLY A 663 12.98 3.47 8.41
C GLY A 663 12.86 2.31 7.41
N HIS A 664 12.78 1.07 7.88
CA HIS A 664 12.75 -0.15 7.05
C HIS A 664 11.34 -0.78 6.94
N THR A 665 10.36 -0.22 7.65
CA THR A 665 8.97 -0.66 7.58
C THR A 665 8.28 -0.01 6.38
N ARG A 666 7.46 -0.78 5.66
CA ARG A 666 6.68 -0.34 4.49
C ARG A 666 5.24 -0.82 4.62
N ILE A 667 4.30 0.04 4.23
CA ILE A 667 2.86 -0.25 4.24
C ILE A 667 2.41 -0.34 2.79
N LEU A 668 1.95 -1.52 2.40
CA LEU A 668 1.49 -1.82 1.05
C LEU A 668 -0.03 -2.00 1.08
N PHE A 669 -0.75 -1.37 0.16
CA PHE A 669 -2.19 -1.56 0.00
C PHE A 669 -2.44 -2.35 -1.28
N GLU A 670 -3.12 -3.49 -1.20
CA GLU A 670 -3.62 -4.22 -2.38
C GLU A 670 -5.12 -3.91 -2.51
N VAL A 671 -5.47 -3.09 -3.51
CA VAL A 671 -6.82 -2.54 -3.66
C VAL A 671 -7.34 -2.69 -5.07
N ASP A 672 -8.65 -2.84 -5.20
CA ASP A 672 -9.33 -2.87 -6.49
C ASP A 672 -9.50 -1.45 -7.05
N SER A 673 -10.14 -0.59 -6.27
CA SER A 673 -10.48 0.78 -6.64
C SER A 673 -10.28 1.76 -5.46
N LEU A 674 -10.07 3.03 -5.78
CA LEU A 674 -9.88 4.14 -4.83
C LEU A 674 -11.06 5.12 -4.78
N VAL A 675 -12.23 4.78 -5.35
CA VAL A 675 -13.43 5.63 -5.34
C VAL A 675 -13.81 6.13 -3.94
N ASN A 676 -13.61 5.28 -2.92
CA ASN A 676 -13.94 5.59 -1.52
C ASN A 676 -12.73 6.10 -0.71
N ALA A 677 -11.61 6.40 -1.36
CA ALA A 677 -10.44 6.97 -0.70
C ALA A 677 -10.46 8.49 -0.79
N SER A 678 -10.06 9.17 0.29
CA SER A 678 -9.92 10.63 0.23
C SER A 678 -8.73 11.02 -0.66
N PRO A 679 -8.81 12.10 -1.47
CA PRO A 679 -7.66 12.59 -2.23
C PRO A 679 -6.44 12.92 -1.36
N ALA A 680 -6.68 13.30 -0.10
CA ALA A 680 -5.61 13.53 0.87
C ALA A 680 -4.83 12.24 1.18
N THR A 681 -5.50 11.11 1.32
CA THR A 681 -4.85 9.80 1.53
C THR A 681 -4.10 9.35 0.27
N VAL A 682 -4.73 9.47 -0.90
CA VAL A 682 -4.11 9.15 -2.19
C VAL A 682 -2.81 9.94 -2.39
N SER A 683 -2.80 11.23 -2.07
CA SER A 683 -1.62 12.10 -2.24
C SER A 683 -0.39 11.70 -1.41
N ARG A 684 -0.58 10.94 -0.33
CA ARG A 684 0.49 10.52 0.59
C ARG A 684 1.14 9.20 0.18
N CYS A 685 0.44 8.36 -0.57
CA CYS A 685 0.96 7.07 -1.00
C CYS A 685 1.59 7.15 -2.39
N ALA A 686 2.57 6.29 -2.66
CA ALA A 686 2.98 6.00 -4.02
C ALA A 686 1.93 5.13 -4.72
N MET A 687 1.78 5.27 -6.03
CA MET A 687 0.78 4.55 -6.81
C MET A 687 1.45 3.66 -7.85
N VAL A 688 1.05 2.39 -7.89
CA VAL A 688 1.37 1.48 -8.98
C VAL A 688 0.06 0.91 -9.49
N TYR A 689 -0.33 1.30 -10.69
CA TYR A 689 -1.51 0.79 -11.35
C TYR A 689 -1.16 -0.50 -12.12
N LEU A 690 -1.90 -1.56 -11.85
CA LEU A 690 -1.80 -2.85 -12.53
C LEU A 690 -3.10 -3.12 -13.27
N ASP A 691 -3.09 -2.88 -14.57
CA ASP A 691 -4.23 -3.15 -15.43
C ASP A 691 -4.36 -4.65 -15.73
N PRO A 692 -5.47 -5.31 -15.34
CA PRO A 692 -5.74 -6.70 -15.73
C PRO A 692 -5.80 -6.90 -17.25
N VAL A 693 -6.19 -5.86 -18.00
CA VAL A 693 -6.30 -5.91 -19.47
C VAL A 693 -4.91 -5.98 -20.11
N ASP A 694 -3.95 -5.20 -19.61
CA ASP A 694 -2.57 -5.16 -20.13
C ASP A 694 -1.79 -6.45 -19.79
N LEU A 695 -2.04 -7.03 -18.62
CA LEU A 695 -1.45 -8.33 -18.27
C LEU A 695 -2.03 -9.48 -19.12
N GLY A 696 -3.34 -9.42 -19.37
CA GLY A 696 -4.08 -10.48 -20.06
C GLY A 696 -4.13 -11.79 -19.27
N TYR A 697 -4.70 -12.83 -19.89
CA TYR A 697 -4.89 -14.14 -19.25
C TYR A 697 -3.78 -15.16 -19.55
N LYS A 698 -2.94 -14.90 -20.57
CA LYS A 698 -1.87 -15.82 -21.02
C LYS A 698 -0.84 -16.16 -19.95
N PRO A 699 -0.35 -15.22 -19.11
CA PRO A 699 0.62 -15.54 -18.06
C PRO A 699 0.07 -16.56 -17.06
N PHE A 700 -1.21 -16.44 -16.69
CA PHE A 700 -1.88 -17.40 -15.82
C PHE A 700 -1.98 -18.79 -16.48
N LEU A 701 -2.37 -18.82 -17.75
CA LEU A 701 -2.57 -20.07 -18.50
C LEU A 701 -1.25 -20.85 -18.68
N ASN A 702 -0.18 -20.15 -19.05
CA ASN A 702 1.14 -20.74 -19.19
C ASN A 702 1.67 -21.33 -17.89
N GLN A 703 1.42 -20.64 -16.78
CA GLN A 703 1.75 -21.14 -15.45
C GLN A 703 0.94 -22.40 -15.09
N TRP A 704 -0.34 -22.42 -15.45
CA TRP A 704 -1.21 -23.58 -15.23
C TRP A 704 -0.70 -24.81 -16.00
N TYR A 705 -0.32 -24.65 -17.27
CA TYR A 705 0.27 -25.75 -18.06
C TYR A 705 1.53 -26.34 -17.42
N ARG A 706 2.37 -25.51 -16.80
CA ARG A 706 3.64 -25.96 -16.20
C ARG A 706 3.46 -26.62 -14.84
N CYS A 707 2.52 -26.14 -14.02
CA CYS A 707 2.49 -26.47 -12.58
C CYS A 707 1.29 -27.29 -12.12
N LYS A 708 0.22 -27.38 -12.93
CA LYS A 708 -1.06 -27.95 -12.48
C LYS A 708 -1.54 -29.15 -13.31
N LEU A 709 -0.92 -29.40 -14.45
CA LEU A 709 -1.20 -30.60 -15.23
C LEU A 709 -0.54 -31.85 -14.60
N PRO A 710 -1.19 -33.02 -14.65
CA PRO A 710 -0.58 -34.28 -14.22
C PRO A 710 0.72 -34.60 -15.00
N ASN A 711 1.74 -35.08 -14.30
CA ASN A 711 3.04 -35.44 -14.89
C ASN A 711 2.98 -36.62 -15.88
N THR A 712 1.88 -37.36 -15.89
CA THR A 712 1.61 -38.50 -16.77
C THR A 712 1.10 -38.10 -18.15
N LEU A 713 0.72 -36.83 -18.37
CA LEU A 713 0.35 -36.35 -19.70
C LEU A 713 1.60 -36.21 -20.59
N SER A 714 1.51 -36.73 -21.81
CA SER A 714 2.54 -36.54 -22.82
C SER A 714 2.65 -35.07 -23.24
N GLN A 715 3.87 -34.65 -23.62
CA GLN A 715 4.12 -33.30 -24.14
C GLN A 715 3.23 -32.95 -25.34
N SER A 716 2.96 -33.93 -26.21
CA SER A 716 2.08 -33.77 -27.38
C SER A 716 0.61 -33.53 -27.02
N ALA A 717 0.13 -34.08 -25.90
CA ALA A 717 -1.23 -33.83 -25.41
C ALA A 717 -1.36 -32.41 -24.82
N ILE A 718 -0.31 -31.94 -24.14
CA ILE A 718 -0.24 -30.57 -23.60
C ILE A 718 -0.23 -29.54 -24.74
N GLU A 719 0.54 -29.79 -25.80
CA GLU A 719 0.59 -28.94 -27.00
C GLU A 719 -0.77 -28.90 -27.72
N PHE A 720 -1.42 -30.06 -27.88
CA PHE A 720 -2.76 -30.11 -28.47
C PHE A 720 -3.80 -29.31 -27.65
N LEU A 721 -3.72 -29.42 -26.32
CA LEU A 721 -4.63 -28.71 -25.42
C LEU A 721 -4.36 -27.19 -25.43
N ARG A 722 -3.10 -26.77 -25.64
CA ARG A 722 -2.72 -25.37 -25.90
C ARG A 722 -3.34 -24.85 -27.19
N GLU A 723 -3.17 -25.55 -28.29
CA GLU A 723 -3.75 -25.17 -29.59
C GLU A 723 -5.27 -25.04 -29.52
N LEU A 724 -5.93 -25.96 -28.80
CA LEU A 724 -7.38 -25.94 -28.61
C LEU A 724 -7.84 -24.71 -27.80
N MET A 725 -7.13 -24.37 -26.71
CA MET A 725 -7.44 -23.20 -25.90
C MET A 725 -7.16 -21.88 -26.62
N ASP A 726 -6.02 -21.77 -27.31
CA ASP A 726 -5.68 -20.56 -28.06
C ASP A 726 -6.69 -20.31 -29.20
N PHE A 727 -7.27 -21.36 -29.78
CA PHE A 727 -8.31 -21.25 -30.81
C PHE A 727 -9.66 -20.73 -30.28
N SER A 728 -10.08 -21.16 -29.09
CA SER A 728 -11.44 -20.92 -28.57
C SER A 728 -11.54 -19.73 -27.62
N LEU A 729 -10.54 -19.49 -26.77
CA LEU A 729 -10.63 -18.53 -25.67
C LEU A 729 -10.84 -17.09 -26.15
N ASP A 730 -10.06 -16.62 -27.12
CA ASP A 730 -10.19 -15.26 -27.64
C ASP A 730 -11.58 -15.03 -28.25
N LYS A 731 -12.09 -15.99 -29.02
CA LYS A 731 -13.44 -15.92 -29.61
C LYS A 731 -14.52 -15.90 -28.54
N GLY A 732 -14.39 -16.72 -27.50
CA GLY A 732 -15.30 -16.72 -26.35
C GLY A 732 -15.32 -15.41 -25.60
N PHE A 733 -14.16 -14.81 -25.37
CA PHE A 733 -14.07 -13.50 -24.71
C PHE A 733 -14.59 -12.35 -25.58
N THR A 734 -14.41 -12.42 -26.91
CA THR A 734 -15.02 -11.45 -27.84
C THR A 734 -16.53 -11.55 -27.79
N PHE A 735 -17.10 -12.76 -27.88
CA PHE A 735 -18.54 -13.00 -27.76
C PHE A 735 -19.09 -12.42 -26.43
N LEU A 736 -18.45 -12.73 -25.30
CA LEU A 736 -18.88 -12.20 -24.00
C LEU A 736 -18.79 -10.67 -23.89
N SER A 737 -17.88 -10.04 -24.63
CA SER A 737 -17.76 -8.57 -24.65
C SER A 737 -18.78 -7.86 -25.54
N GLU A 738 -19.35 -8.57 -26.51
CA GLU A 738 -20.43 -8.06 -27.37
C GLU A 738 -21.79 -8.10 -26.66
N LEU A 739 -21.96 -9.02 -25.70
CA LEU A 739 -23.16 -9.13 -24.87
C LEU A 739 -23.25 -7.97 -23.85
N LYS A 740 -24.44 -7.39 -23.72
CA LYS A 740 -24.73 -6.37 -22.72
C LYS A 740 -25.09 -7.02 -21.39
N ASP A 741 -24.30 -6.75 -20.35
CA ASP A 741 -24.49 -7.23 -18.97
C ASP A 741 -24.78 -8.75 -18.85
N PRO A 742 -23.90 -9.63 -19.36
CA PRO A 742 -24.14 -11.08 -19.49
C PRO A 742 -24.31 -11.80 -18.15
N TRP A 743 -23.89 -11.20 -17.02
CA TRP A 743 -23.90 -11.81 -15.69
C TRP A 743 -24.65 -10.94 -14.68
N HIS A 744 -25.19 -11.55 -13.61
CA HIS A 744 -25.82 -10.83 -12.49
C HIS A 744 -24.85 -9.95 -11.70
N MET A 745 -23.55 -10.21 -11.82
CA MET A 745 -22.47 -9.50 -11.16
C MET A 745 -21.25 -9.44 -12.08
N PRO A 746 -20.39 -8.42 -11.98
CA PRO A 746 -19.19 -8.33 -12.80
C PRO A 746 -18.23 -9.49 -12.52
N VAL A 747 -17.80 -10.20 -13.58
CA VAL A 747 -16.86 -11.32 -13.50
C VAL A 747 -15.64 -11.03 -14.37
N SER A 748 -14.44 -11.25 -13.83
CA SER A 748 -13.20 -11.06 -14.58
C SER A 748 -12.96 -12.20 -15.59
N LYS A 749 -12.29 -11.91 -16.71
CA LYS A 749 -11.88 -12.93 -17.69
C LYS A 749 -11.01 -14.03 -17.04
N VAL A 750 -10.17 -13.66 -16.08
CA VAL A 750 -9.30 -14.60 -15.34
C VAL A 750 -10.13 -15.53 -14.46
N ASN A 751 -11.23 -15.07 -13.86
CA ASN A 751 -12.12 -15.92 -13.08
C ASN A 751 -12.81 -16.98 -13.96
N VAL A 752 -13.29 -16.59 -15.15
CA VAL A 752 -13.85 -17.53 -16.14
C VAL A 752 -12.82 -18.59 -16.51
N LEU A 753 -11.58 -18.16 -16.80
CA LEU A 753 -10.49 -19.08 -17.13
C LEU A 753 -10.08 -19.99 -15.96
N GLN A 754 -10.10 -19.47 -14.73
CA GLN A 754 -9.86 -20.27 -13.53
C GLN A 754 -10.89 -21.37 -13.39
N THR A 755 -12.17 -21.06 -13.57
CA THR A 755 -13.26 -22.06 -13.56
C THR A 755 -13.03 -23.13 -14.62
N LEU A 756 -12.70 -22.74 -15.86
CA LEU A 756 -12.34 -23.68 -16.93
C LEU A 756 -11.19 -24.60 -16.52
N CYS A 757 -10.10 -24.02 -16.02
CA CYS A 757 -8.91 -24.76 -15.61
C CYS A 757 -9.18 -25.72 -14.45
N TYR A 758 -9.98 -25.32 -13.45
CA TYR A 758 -10.33 -26.20 -12.32
C TYR A 758 -11.22 -27.36 -12.75
N LEU A 759 -12.27 -27.09 -13.54
CA LEU A 759 -13.14 -28.15 -14.09
C LEU A 759 -12.33 -29.14 -14.91
N LEU A 760 -11.50 -28.64 -15.83
CA LEU A 760 -10.62 -29.46 -16.66
C LEU A 760 -9.64 -30.26 -15.80
N SER A 761 -9.04 -29.65 -14.79
CA SER A 761 -8.14 -30.34 -13.84
C SER A 761 -8.86 -31.46 -13.08
N THR A 762 -10.15 -31.32 -12.75
CA THR A 762 -10.92 -32.39 -12.10
C THR A 762 -11.04 -33.61 -13.01
N PHE A 763 -11.36 -33.42 -14.28
CA PHE A 763 -11.41 -34.50 -15.27
C PHE A 763 -10.03 -35.13 -15.51
N LEU A 764 -8.99 -34.30 -15.69
CA LEU A 764 -7.63 -34.77 -15.93
C LEU A 764 -7.06 -35.57 -14.75
N ASN A 765 -7.26 -35.10 -13.51
CA ASN A 765 -6.82 -35.79 -12.31
C ASN A 765 -7.57 -37.10 -12.09
N TYR A 766 -8.84 -37.17 -12.47
CA TYR A 766 -9.59 -38.42 -12.46
C TYR A 766 -9.00 -39.43 -13.46
N LEU A 767 -8.74 -38.99 -14.70
CA LEU A 767 -8.11 -39.84 -15.70
C LEU A 767 -6.72 -40.32 -15.26
N ASP A 768 -5.91 -39.46 -14.64
CA ASP A 768 -4.59 -39.82 -14.09
C ASP A 768 -4.69 -40.94 -13.06
N LYS A 769 -5.54 -40.77 -12.03
CA LYS A 769 -5.72 -41.75 -10.94
C LYS A 769 -6.28 -43.09 -11.40
N HIS A 770 -7.06 -43.10 -12.48
CA HIS A 770 -7.72 -44.28 -13.01
C HIS A 770 -7.04 -44.84 -14.27
N GLY A 771 -5.81 -44.41 -14.57
CA GLY A 771 -4.99 -44.95 -15.66
C GLY A 771 -5.51 -44.60 -17.06
N GLY A 772 -6.34 -43.57 -17.20
CA GLY A 772 -6.98 -43.17 -18.44
C GLY A 772 -6.04 -42.70 -19.55
N PHE A 773 -4.75 -42.49 -19.31
CA PHE A 773 -3.81 -42.03 -20.35
C PHE A 773 -3.01 -43.15 -21.04
N GLY A 774 -3.09 -44.41 -20.54
CA GLY A 774 -2.30 -45.54 -21.06
C GLY A 774 -0.87 -45.61 -20.50
N GLU A 775 -0.15 -46.72 -20.74
CA GLU A 775 1.30 -46.80 -20.51
C GLU A 775 2.05 -46.29 -21.75
N ASP A 776 3.12 -45.52 -21.56
CA ASP A 776 3.92 -44.90 -22.65
C ASP A 776 4.38 -45.92 -23.71
N ASP A 777 4.10 -45.65 -24.98
CA ASP A 777 4.57 -46.41 -26.17
C ASP A 777 6.11 -46.54 -26.24
N GLN A 778 6.86 -45.72 -25.51
CA GLN A 778 8.33 -45.76 -25.49
C GLN A 778 8.91 -46.83 -24.54
N ARG A 779 8.14 -47.40 -23.60
CA ARG A 779 8.64 -48.47 -22.71
C ARG A 779 8.54 -49.87 -23.32
N LEU A 780 7.66 -50.08 -24.29
CA LEU A 780 7.45 -51.38 -24.94
C LEU A 780 8.45 -51.65 -26.08
N THR A 781 9.09 -50.62 -26.63
CA THR A 781 10.08 -50.75 -27.72
C THR A 781 11.50 -51.04 -27.24
N ALA A 782 11.81 -50.85 -25.95
CA ALA A 782 13.10 -51.22 -25.38
C ALA A 782 13.23 -52.71 -24.99
N ALA A 783 12.11 -53.47 -25.01
CA ALA A 783 12.08 -54.88 -24.60
C ALA A 783 12.15 -55.88 -25.78
N ALA A 784 12.23 -55.41 -27.02
CA ALA A 784 12.30 -56.25 -28.22
C ALA A 784 13.57 -55.95 -29.04
N GLY A 785 14.73 -56.36 -28.53
CA GLY A 785 16.00 -56.24 -29.23
C GLY A 785 17.05 -57.20 -28.65
N ASN A 786 17.29 -58.30 -29.37
CA ASN A 786 18.16 -59.42 -29.03
C ASN A 786 19.62 -59.06 -28.71
N ASN A 787 20.20 -59.74 -27.71
CA ASN A 787 21.58 -60.24 -27.69
C ASN A 787 21.73 -61.40 -26.67
N PRO A 788 22.29 -62.57 -27.02
CA PRO A 788 22.63 -63.64 -26.07
C PRO A 788 24.15 -63.58 -25.71
N PRO A 789 24.70 -64.47 -24.85
CA PRO A 789 25.00 -64.21 -23.44
C PRO A 789 26.51 -64.20 -23.12
N THR A 790 26.94 -63.62 -21.98
CA THR A 790 28.21 -64.00 -21.32
C THR A 790 28.18 -63.80 -19.79
N THR A 791 28.28 -64.93 -19.09
CA THR A 791 28.84 -65.22 -17.75
C THR A 791 29.38 -64.08 -16.87
N SER A 792 28.89 -63.96 -15.62
CA SER A 792 29.61 -64.36 -14.37
C SER A 792 28.95 -63.89 -13.06
N GLY A 793 28.84 -64.81 -12.08
CA GLY A 793 28.83 -64.55 -10.61
C GLY A 793 27.53 -64.05 -9.95
N SER A 794 26.64 -64.92 -9.44
CA SER A 794 26.48 -65.32 -8.02
C SER A 794 26.05 -64.18 -7.05
N LYS A 795 24.98 -64.24 -6.23
CA LYS A 795 24.47 -65.31 -5.36
C LYS A 795 23.02 -65.03 -4.89
N TYR A 796 22.19 -66.11 -4.93
CA TYR A 796 21.10 -66.58 -4.03
C TYR A 796 20.09 -65.57 -3.43
N TYR A 797 18.77 -65.76 -3.60
CA TYR A 797 18.01 -66.87 -3.01
C TYR A 797 16.91 -67.46 -3.93
N THR A 798 16.67 -68.76 -3.78
CA THR A 798 15.86 -69.65 -4.63
C THR A 798 14.34 -69.65 -4.34
N PRO A 799 13.53 -70.05 -5.33
CA PRO A 799 12.07 -70.13 -5.33
C PRO A 799 11.53 -71.54 -5.02
N SER A 800 10.23 -71.64 -4.75
CA SER A 800 9.44 -72.86 -4.92
C SER A 800 8.14 -72.53 -5.68
N GLU A 801 8.19 -72.73 -6.99
CA GLU A 801 7.21 -73.39 -7.87
C GLU A 801 6.05 -74.14 -7.17
N GLU A 802 4.82 -74.28 -7.69
CA GLU A 802 4.15 -73.81 -8.89
C GLU A 802 2.67 -74.30 -8.84
N LEU A 803 1.83 -73.72 -9.71
CA LEU A 803 0.64 -74.32 -10.34
C LEU A 803 -0.65 -74.52 -9.54
N VAL A 804 -1.55 -73.52 -9.58
CA VAL A 804 -2.94 -73.75 -10.05
C VAL A 804 -3.40 -72.59 -10.97
N VAL A 805 -3.63 -73.01 -12.20
CA VAL A 805 -4.33 -72.45 -13.36
C VAL A 805 -5.63 -71.69 -13.04
N TYR A 806 -5.83 -70.54 -13.70
CA TYR A 806 -7.08 -69.80 -13.97
C TYR A 806 -8.09 -69.62 -12.81
N ILE A 807 -8.20 -68.40 -12.26
CA ILE A 807 -9.48 -67.66 -12.11
C ILE A 807 -9.18 -66.17 -12.35
N ILE A 808 -9.94 -65.58 -13.27
CA ILE A 808 -9.98 -64.18 -13.66
C ILE A 808 -10.25 -63.29 -12.43
N ASN A 809 -9.47 -62.23 -12.25
CA ASN A 809 -9.93 -61.01 -11.58
C ASN A 809 -9.57 -59.83 -12.48
N ASP A 810 -10.53 -59.47 -13.33
CA ASP A 810 -10.52 -58.34 -14.26
C ASP A 810 -10.12 -57.03 -13.56
N LYS A 811 -8.91 -56.55 -13.81
CA LYS A 811 -8.64 -55.12 -13.66
C LYS A 811 -9.44 -54.39 -14.73
N LYS A 812 -10.50 -53.70 -14.31
CA LYS A 812 -11.38 -52.89 -15.18
C LYS A 812 -10.54 -51.87 -15.96
N GLN A 813 -10.24 -52.18 -17.22
CA GLN A 813 -9.50 -51.29 -18.12
C GLN A 813 -10.42 -50.18 -18.65
N TYR A 814 -9.99 -48.92 -18.52
CA TYR A 814 -10.77 -47.74 -18.94
C TYR A 814 -10.74 -47.56 -20.47
N TYR A 815 -11.75 -46.90 -21.03
CA TYR A 815 -11.94 -46.78 -22.49
C TYR A 815 -10.74 -46.20 -23.25
N LEU A 816 -10.06 -45.22 -22.66
CA LEU A 816 -8.86 -44.63 -23.27
C LEU A 816 -7.65 -45.56 -23.26
N GLN A 817 -7.54 -46.47 -22.29
CA GLN A 817 -6.52 -47.54 -22.32
C GLN A 817 -6.80 -48.54 -23.46
N LYS A 818 -8.08 -48.78 -23.78
CA LYS A 818 -8.49 -49.66 -24.89
C LYS A 818 -8.38 -48.98 -26.26
N ASN A 819 -8.57 -47.66 -26.32
CA ASN A 819 -8.63 -46.88 -27.56
C ASN A 819 -7.73 -45.64 -27.51
N PRO A 820 -6.39 -45.80 -27.45
CA PRO A 820 -5.46 -44.66 -27.33
C PRO A 820 -5.54 -43.70 -28.53
N LYS A 821 -5.90 -44.20 -29.72
CA LYS A 821 -6.09 -43.38 -30.94
C LYS A 821 -7.24 -42.37 -30.83
N ASN A 822 -8.19 -42.57 -29.92
CA ASN A 822 -9.37 -41.70 -29.72
C ASN A 822 -9.17 -40.67 -28.61
N LEU A 823 -7.97 -40.59 -28.02
CA LEU A 823 -7.65 -39.68 -26.91
C LEU A 823 -7.90 -38.20 -27.27
N ARG A 824 -7.55 -37.78 -28.50
CA ARG A 824 -7.79 -36.42 -28.98
C ARG A 824 -9.27 -36.04 -28.99
N GLN A 825 -10.13 -36.91 -29.51
CA GLN A 825 -11.58 -36.65 -29.57
C GLN A 825 -12.20 -36.60 -28.17
N CYS A 826 -11.72 -37.43 -27.25
CA CYS A 826 -12.18 -37.42 -25.86
C CYS A 826 -11.78 -36.12 -25.15
N PHE A 827 -10.55 -35.64 -25.35
CA PHE A 827 -10.11 -34.35 -24.82
C PHE A 827 -10.94 -33.19 -25.35
N ILE A 828 -11.23 -33.16 -26.65
CA ILE A 828 -12.08 -32.11 -27.23
C ILE A 828 -13.46 -32.13 -26.55
N ARG A 829 -14.09 -33.30 -26.36
CA ARG A 829 -15.40 -33.40 -25.69
C ARG A 829 -15.34 -32.87 -24.25
N ILE A 830 -14.39 -33.34 -23.45
CA ILE A 830 -14.20 -32.86 -22.07
C ILE A 830 -13.99 -31.36 -22.05
N TYR A 831 -13.15 -30.86 -22.95
CA TYR A 831 -12.86 -29.44 -23.06
C TYR A 831 -14.11 -28.62 -23.38
N ILE A 832 -14.90 -29.04 -24.37
CA ILE A 832 -16.16 -28.36 -24.74
C ILE A 832 -17.12 -28.32 -23.55
N PHE A 833 -17.30 -29.43 -22.83
CA PHE A 833 -18.13 -29.43 -21.62
C PHE A 833 -17.63 -28.45 -20.56
N CYS A 834 -16.33 -28.43 -20.28
CA CYS A 834 -15.76 -27.49 -19.32
C CYS A 834 -15.90 -26.03 -19.79
N TYR A 835 -15.73 -25.79 -21.09
CA TYR A 835 -15.86 -24.48 -21.74
C TYR A 835 -17.28 -23.93 -21.64
N VAL A 836 -18.29 -24.77 -21.93
CA VAL A 836 -19.70 -24.44 -21.79
C VAL A 836 -20.02 -24.00 -20.36
N TRP A 837 -19.58 -24.78 -19.36
CA TRP A 837 -19.87 -24.46 -17.97
C TRP A 837 -19.04 -23.30 -17.40
N SER A 838 -17.86 -23.02 -17.95
CA SER A 838 -17.06 -21.87 -17.51
C SER A 838 -17.53 -20.55 -18.11
N PHE A 839 -17.79 -20.50 -19.43
CA PHE A 839 -18.23 -19.28 -20.12
C PHE A 839 -19.74 -19.06 -19.97
N GLY A 840 -20.52 -20.14 -20.08
CA GLY A 840 -21.97 -20.11 -20.11
C GLY A 840 -22.65 -20.33 -18.76
N GLY A 841 -22.00 -21.03 -17.82
CA GLY A 841 -22.62 -21.43 -16.56
C GLY A 841 -23.05 -20.28 -15.64
N GLY A 842 -22.42 -19.11 -15.78
CA GLY A 842 -22.77 -17.92 -15.00
C GLY A 842 -23.75 -16.96 -15.70
N LEU A 843 -24.06 -17.17 -16.98
CA LEU A 843 -24.90 -16.27 -17.78
C LEU A 843 -26.28 -16.11 -17.13
N LYS A 844 -26.82 -14.88 -17.20
CA LYS A 844 -28.19 -14.61 -16.75
C LYS A 844 -29.17 -15.53 -17.45
N ARG A 845 -30.14 -16.03 -16.68
CA ARG A 845 -31.31 -16.73 -17.17
C ARG A 845 -32.54 -15.88 -16.83
N GLU A 846 -33.26 -15.39 -17.83
CA GLU A 846 -34.57 -14.76 -17.67
C GLU A 846 -35.56 -15.87 -17.32
N ASP A 847 -35.93 -15.92 -16.04
CA ASP A 847 -37.08 -16.69 -15.59
C ASP A 847 -38.32 -15.96 -16.12
N ASN A 848 -38.83 -16.36 -17.29
CA ASN A 848 -40.16 -15.94 -17.73
C ASN A 848 -41.19 -16.56 -16.76
N PHE A 849 -41.58 -15.80 -15.74
CA PHE A 849 -42.77 -16.08 -14.96
C PHE A 849 -43.97 -15.92 -15.89
N GLU A 850 -44.39 -17.01 -16.55
CA GLU A 850 -45.79 -17.11 -16.95
C GLU A 850 -46.61 -17.10 -15.66
N ASP A 851 -47.39 -16.04 -15.48
CA ASP A 851 -48.53 -16.04 -14.56
C ASP A 851 -49.31 -17.33 -14.78
N ASP A 852 -49.39 -18.16 -13.73
CA ASP A 852 -50.28 -19.32 -13.62
C ASP A 852 -51.75 -18.87 -13.74
N ASN A 853 -52.19 -18.50 -14.94
CA ASN A 853 -53.59 -18.58 -15.35
C ASN A 853 -53.81 -19.93 -16.03
N LEU A 854 -53.68 -20.98 -15.21
CA LEU A 854 -54.17 -22.33 -15.50
C LEU A 854 -55.70 -22.26 -15.73
N ILE A 855 -56.12 -22.04 -16.98
CA ILE A 855 -57.32 -22.64 -17.62
C ILE A 855 -57.21 -22.34 -19.13
N ASN A 856 -57.13 -23.42 -19.92
CA ASN A 856 -57.22 -23.51 -21.38
C ASN A 856 -55.98 -23.09 -22.21
N GLN A 857 -55.22 -24.07 -22.71
CA GLN A 857 -55.38 -24.57 -24.09
C GLN A 857 -54.36 -25.69 -24.39
N LYS A 858 -54.85 -26.70 -25.13
CA LYS A 858 -54.03 -27.73 -25.78
C LYS A 858 -53.43 -27.12 -27.05
N GLU A 859 -52.31 -26.42 -26.93
CA GLU A 859 -51.43 -26.13 -28.07
C GLU A 859 -49.98 -26.38 -27.65
N GLN A 860 -49.16 -26.79 -28.62
CA GLN A 860 -47.77 -27.21 -28.42
C GLN A 860 -47.00 -26.16 -27.61
N VAL A 861 -46.52 -26.56 -26.43
CA VAL A 861 -45.59 -25.77 -25.61
C VAL A 861 -44.31 -25.57 -26.42
N LYS A 862 -44.22 -24.44 -27.13
CA LYS A 862 -42.92 -23.86 -27.46
C LYS A 862 -42.32 -23.46 -26.12
N ILE A 863 -41.30 -24.19 -25.71
CA ILE A 863 -40.45 -23.77 -24.60
C ILE A 863 -39.83 -22.45 -25.06
N ASP A 864 -40.33 -21.31 -24.57
CA ASP A 864 -39.70 -20.02 -24.79
C ASP A 864 -38.34 -20.06 -24.08
N ARG A 865 -37.30 -20.25 -24.90
CA ARG A 865 -35.91 -20.37 -24.47
C ARG A 865 -35.35 -18.96 -24.25
N ASP A 866 -34.54 -18.79 -23.21
CA ASP A 866 -33.85 -17.53 -22.95
C ASP A 866 -32.94 -17.16 -24.14
N PRO A 867 -33.05 -15.93 -24.68
CA PRO A 867 -32.34 -15.49 -25.87
C PRO A 867 -30.81 -15.52 -25.72
N ILE A 868 -30.25 -15.15 -24.56
CA ILE A 868 -28.80 -15.08 -24.34
C ILE A 868 -28.20 -16.49 -24.30
N THR A 869 -28.86 -17.41 -23.60
CA THR A 869 -28.37 -18.79 -23.49
C THR A 869 -28.48 -19.56 -24.81
N GLN A 870 -29.48 -19.24 -25.63
CA GLN A 870 -29.64 -19.78 -26.98
C GLN A 870 -28.59 -19.21 -27.96
N GLU A 871 -28.29 -17.92 -27.87
CA GLU A 871 -27.25 -17.28 -28.67
C GLU A 871 -25.88 -17.89 -28.34
N PHE A 872 -25.59 -18.12 -27.05
CA PHE A 872 -24.38 -18.84 -26.62
C PHE A 872 -24.34 -20.30 -27.09
N ASP A 873 -25.45 -21.04 -27.03
CA ASP A 873 -25.53 -22.42 -27.52
C ASP A 873 -25.19 -22.50 -29.02
N THR A 874 -25.78 -21.59 -29.81
CA THR A 874 -25.53 -21.46 -31.25
C THR A 874 -24.06 -21.15 -31.52
N PHE A 875 -23.50 -20.17 -30.82
CA PHE A 875 -22.08 -19.80 -30.92
C PHE A 875 -21.14 -20.98 -30.63
N VAL A 876 -21.37 -21.73 -29.56
CA VAL A 876 -20.52 -22.88 -29.20
C VAL A 876 -20.62 -23.99 -30.27
N ARG A 877 -21.82 -24.25 -30.78
CA ARG A 877 -22.03 -25.23 -31.85
C ARG A 877 -21.30 -24.82 -33.11
N GLU A 878 -21.41 -23.56 -33.54
CA GLU A 878 -20.68 -23.05 -34.71
C GLU A 878 -19.16 -23.11 -34.51
N LEU A 879 -18.68 -22.72 -33.32
CA LEU A 879 -17.25 -22.65 -33.01
C LEU A 879 -16.55 -24.01 -33.14
N PHE A 880 -17.16 -25.09 -32.66
CA PHE A 880 -16.55 -26.43 -32.64
C PHE A 880 -17.01 -27.35 -33.77
N SER A 881 -18.12 -27.06 -34.45
CA SER A 881 -18.60 -27.88 -35.59
C SER A 881 -17.99 -27.46 -36.92
N SER A 882 -17.63 -26.18 -37.10
CA SER A 882 -17.15 -25.62 -38.36
C SER A 882 -15.68 -25.97 -38.68
N ASN A 883 -14.88 -26.33 -37.69
CA ASN A 883 -13.43 -26.52 -37.86
C ASN A 883 -13.07 -28.00 -38.04
N VAL A 884 -12.54 -28.37 -39.21
CA VAL A 884 -12.17 -29.76 -39.57
C VAL A 884 -11.19 -30.40 -38.58
N ASN A 885 -10.31 -29.60 -37.95
CA ASN A 885 -9.30 -30.10 -37.00
C ASN A 885 -9.86 -30.41 -35.61
N TYR A 886 -11.02 -29.82 -35.26
CA TYR A 886 -11.66 -29.94 -33.95
C TYR A 886 -13.11 -30.43 -34.05
N ALA A 887 -13.54 -30.84 -35.24
CA ALA A 887 -14.90 -31.28 -35.52
C ALA A 887 -15.23 -32.53 -34.71
N VAL A 888 -16.20 -32.38 -33.81
CA VAL A 888 -16.76 -33.47 -33.04
C VAL A 888 -18.26 -33.49 -33.27
N TYR A 889 -18.85 -34.68 -33.33
CA TYR A 889 -20.29 -34.85 -33.30
C TYR A 889 -20.83 -34.33 -31.96
N LEU A 890 -21.38 -33.12 -31.97
CA LEU A 890 -22.13 -32.55 -30.86
C LEU A 890 -23.55 -33.14 -30.83
N PRO A 891 -24.22 -33.17 -29.66
CA PRO A 891 -25.58 -33.66 -29.55
C PRO A 891 -26.55 -32.87 -30.45
N PRO A 892 -27.68 -33.47 -30.89
CA PRO A 892 -28.64 -32.81 -31.78
C PRO A 892 -29.19 -31.49 -31.22
N ASP A 893 -29.60 -30.56 -32.10
CA ASP A 893 -30.18 -29.24 -31.75
C ASP A 893 -31.58 -29.32 -31.08
N SER A 894 -32.06 -30.52 -30.76
CA SER A 894 -33.32 -30.73 -30.05
C SER A 894 -33.30 -30.13 -28.63
N ARG A 895 -32.15 -30.13 -27.96
CA ARG A 895 -31.93 -29.60 -26.60
C ARG A 895 -30.65 -28.74 -26.55
N MET A 896 -30.53 -27.88 -25.53
CA MET A 896 -29.34 -27.03 -25.37
C MET A 896 -28.13 -27.86 -24.94
N ILE A 897 -26.92 -27.39 -25.21
CA ILE A 897 -25.67 -28.06 -24.82
C ILE A 897 -25.53 -28.21 -23.29
N TYR A 898 -26.20 -27.34 -22.51
CA TYR A 898 -26.28 -27.44 -21.05
C TYR A 898 -27.02 -28.68 -20.55
N ASP A 899 -27.88 -29.28 -21.38
CA ASP A 899 -28.70 -30.46 -21.03
C ASP A 899 -27.95 -31.78 -21.13
N TYR A 900 -26.68 -31.72 -21.54
CA TYR A 900 -25.82 -32.88 -21.67
C TYR A 900 -24.66 -32.88 -20.66
N MET A 901 -24.32 -34.07 -20.19
CA MET A 901 -23.14 -34.42 -19.40
C MET A 901 -22.24 -35.37 -20.19
N ILE A 902 -20.99 -35.52 -19.78
CA ILE A 902 -20.07 -36.50 -20.38
C ILE A 902 -19.94 -37.72 -19.46
N ASP A 903 -20.21 -38.91 -19.99
CA ASP A 903 -19.85 -40.16 -19.32
C ASP A 903 -18.36 -40.47 -19.55
N LEU A 904 -17.56 -40.58 -18.49
CA LEU A 904 -16.12 -40.85 -18.61
C LEU A 904 -15.79 -42.32 -18.94
N ASN A 905 -16.78 -43.21 -18.99
CA ASN A 905 -16.57 -44.59 -19.45
C ASN A 905 -16.66 -44.70 -20.97
N THR A 906 -17.52 -43.91 -21.62
CA THR A 906 -17.76 -43.96 -23.08
C THR A 906 -17.27 -42.71 -23.81
N PHE A 907 -17.03 -41.62 -23.08
CA PHE A 907 -16.76 -40.27 -23.56
C PHE A 907 -17.84 -39.74 -24.51
N VAL A 908 -19.07 -40.21 -24.38
CA VAL A 908 -20.24 -39.75 -25.15
C VAL A 908 -21.09 -38.82 -24.28
N TYR A 909 -21.76 -37.87 -24.93
CA TYR A 909 -22.72 -36.98 -24.27
C TYR A 909 -24.01 -37.74 -23.92
N HIS A 910 -24.44 -37.63 -22.66
CA HIS A 910 -25.69 -38.17 -22.15
C HIS A 910 -26.53 -37.06 -21.53
N GLU A 911 -27.85 -37.17 -21.58
CA GLU A 911 -28.74 -36.17 -21.00
C GLU A 911 -28.73 -36.24 -19.47
N TRP A 912 -28.68 -35.08 -18.80
CA TRP A 912 -28.75 -35.01 -17.33
C TRP A 912 -30.05 -35.63 -16.79
N GLU A 913 -31.14 -35.58 -17.55
CA GLU A 913 -32.44 -36.19 -17.22
C GLU A 913 -32.32 -37.71 -16.97
N SER A 914 -31.36 -38.38 -17.61
CA SER A 914 -31.14 -39.82 -17.43
C SER A 914 -30.59 -40.20 -16.04
N LEU A 915 -30.11 -39.23 -15.26
CA LEU A 915 -29.66 -39.39 -13.87
C LEU A 915 -30.78 -39.20 -12.85
N VAL A 916 -31.92 -38.61 -13.25
CA VAL A 916 -33.04 -38.37 -12.33
C VAL A 916 -33.77 -39.70 -12.09
N PRO A 917 -33.96 -40.13 -10.82
CA PRO A 917 -34.73 -41.32 -10.50
C PRO A 917 -36.17 -41.21 -11.02
N LYS A 918 -36.71 -42.29 -11.57
CA LYS A 918 -38.11 -42.30 -12.03
C LYS A 918 -39.05 -42.16 -10.84
N THR A 919 -40.21 -41.53 -11.03
CA THR A 919 -41.24 -41.31 -9.99
C THR A 919 -41.60 -42.59 -9.22
N GLU A 920 -41.65 -43.73 -9.90
CA GLU A 920 -41.91 -45.05 -9.29
C GLU A 920 -40.81 -45.52 -8.32
N GLN A 921 -39.56 -45.10 -8.52
CA GLN A 921 -38.43 -45.42 -7.65
C GLN A 921 -38.42 -44.56 -6.39
N LEU A 922 -38.83 -43.29 -6.51
CA LEU A 922 -38.96 -42.34 -5.39
C LEU A 922 -40.10 -42.74 -4.45
N ILE A 923 -41.20 -43.28 -4.99
CA ILE A 923 -42.34 -43.77 -4.19
C ILE A 923 -41.98 -45.05 -3.41
N LYS A 924 -41.08 -45.89 -3.95
CA LYS A 924 -40.63 -47.13 -3.28
C LYS A 924 -39.57 -46.89 -2.19
N SER A 925 -38.88 -45.75 -2.22
CA SER A 925 -37.97 -45.35 -1.14
C SER A 925 -38.77 -44.68 -0.02
N GLU A 926 -39.38 -45.47 0.87
CA GLU A 926 -40.04 -45.01 2.12
C GLU A 926 -39.05 -44.46 3.17
N ASN A 927 -38.07 -43.66 2.74
CA ASN A 927 -37.20 -42.92 3.66
C ASN A 927 -37.36 -41.43 3.39
N SER A 928 -37.47 -40.69 4.48
CA SER A 928 -37.53 -39.24 4.63
C SER A 928 -36.41 -38.50 3.88
N GLN A 929 -36.44 -38.47 2.55
CA GLN A 929 -35.59 -37.58 1.77
C GLN A 929 -36.24 -36.19 1.79
N THR A 930 -35.61 -35.25 2.49
CA THR A 930 -36.03 -33.83 2.55
C THR A 930 -35.98 -33.12 1.19
N VAL A 931 -35.42 -33.74 0.15
CA VAL A 931 -35.16 -33.09 -1.15
C VAL A 931 -35.47 -34.07 -2.29
N ILE A 932 -36.31 -33.66 -3.23
CA ILE A 932 -36.59 -34.41 -4.46
C ILE A 932 -35.45 -34.13 -5.45
N PRO A 933 -34.73 -35.14 -5.95
CA PRO A 933 -33.62 -34.94 -6.89
C PRO A 933 -34.16 -34.48 -8.26
N THR A 934 -33.92 -33.21 -8.60
CA THR A 934 -34.19 -32.65 -9.93
C THR A 934 -32.92 -32.61 -10.78
N VAL A 935 -33.07 -32.41 -12.09
CA VAL A 935 -31.95 -32.23 -13.04
C VAL A 935 -30.98 -31.17 -12.54
N ASP A 936 -31.48 -30.01 -12.11
CA ASP A 936 -30.67 -28.90 -11.64
C ASP A 936 -29.94 -29.20 -10.34
N ILE A 937 -30.56 -29.93 -9.41
CA ILE A 937 -29.90 -30.38 -8.17
C ILE A 937 -28.69 -31.25 -8.51
N ILE A 938 -28.84 -32.21 -9.41
CA ILE A 938 -27.76 -33.13 -9.81
C ILE A 938 -26.64 -32.36 -10.52
N ARG A 939 -27.00 -31.57 -11.52
CA ARG A 939 -26.10 -30.75 -12.34
C ARG A 939 -25.28 -29.75 -11.53
N TYR A 940 -25.92 -28.93 -10.70
CA TYR A 940 -25.20 -27.95 -9.89
C TYR A 940 -24.44 -28.59 -8.73
N SER A 941 -24.95 -29.67 -8.12
CA SER A 941 -24.20 -30.42 -7.10
C SER A 941 -22.90 -30.96 -7.66
N PHE A 942 -22.90 -31.46 -8.89
CA PHE A 942 -21.69 -31.90 -9.58
C PHE A 942 -20.67 -30.78 -9.75
N LEU A 943 -21.09 -29.65 -10.35
CA LEU A 943 -20.20 -28.52 -10.64
C LEU A 943 -19.62 -27.92 -9.36
N ILE A 944 -20.47 -27.72 -8.35
CA ILE A 944 -20.04 -27.20 -7.04
C ILE A 944 -19.05 -28.18 -6.41
N THR A 945 -19.34 -29.48 -6.40
CA THR A 945 -18.42 -30.48 -5.84
C THR A 945 -17.09 -30.51 -6.59
N ALA A 946 -17.12 -30.47 -7.93
CA ALA A 946 -15.92 -30.46 -8.78
C ALA A 946 -15.01 -29.25 -8.50
N LEU A 947 -15.59 -28.08 -8.21
CA LEU A 947 -14.84 -26.87 -7.83
C LEU A 947 -14.35 -26.94 -6.36
N LEU A 948 -15.18 -27.46 -5.45
CA LEU A 948 -14.84 -27.65 -4.03
C LEU A 948 -13.70 -28.65 -3.82
N MET A 949 -13.52 -29.64 -4.70
CA MET A 949 -12.36 -30.55 -4.68
C MET A 949 -11.02 -29.80 -4.75
N HIS A 950 -11.01 -28.63 -5.39
CA HIS A 950 -9.83 -27.75 -5.48
C HIS A 950 -9.74 -26.75 -4.32
N LYS A 951 -10.58 -26.93 -3.27
CA LYS A 951 -10.73 -26.04 -2.12
C LYS A 951 -11.04 -24.60 -2.53
N LYS A 952 -11.90 -24.43 -3.53
CA LYS A 952 -12.32 -23.12 -4.03
C LYS A 952 -13.76 -22.82 -3.61
N PRO A 953 -14.03 -21.67 -2.96
CA PRO A 953 -15.39 -21.27 -2.66
C PRO A 953 -16.16 -21.02 -3.96
N VAL A 954 -17.44 -21.38 -3.96
CA VAL A 954 -18.33 -21.24 -5.12
C VAL A 954 -19.48 -20.32 -4.73
N LEU A 955 -19.80 -19.36 -5.59
CA LEU A 955 -20.95 -18.49 -5.43
C LEU A 955 -22.07 -18.96 -6.34
N LEU A 956 -23.24 -19.24 -5.76
CA LEU A 956 -24.45 -19.60 -6.50
C LEU A 956 -25.42 -18.41 -6.51
N THR A 957 -25.76 -17.92 -7.70
CA THR A 957 -26.67 -16.79 -7.91
C THR A 957 -28.06 -17.26 -8.35
N GLY A 958 -29.09 -16.45 -8.12
CA GLY A 958 -30.47 -16.71 -8.54
C GLY A 958 -31.49 -15.99 -7.67
N ASN A 959 -32.78 -16.05 -8.01
CA ASN A 959 -33.87 -15.40 -7.27
C ASN A 959 -34.14 -16.03 -5.89
N SER A 960 -34.63 -15.25 -4.93
CA SER A 960 -35.03 -15.77 -3.61
C SER A 960 -36.14 -16.82 -3.74
N GLY A 961 -36.06 -17.93 -3.00
CA GLY A 961 -37.08 -18.99 -3.01
C GLY A 961 -36.84 -20.16 -3.99
N VAL A 962 -35.86 -20.09 -4.90
CA VAL A 962 -35.61 -21.14 -5.93
C VAL A 962 -34.86 -22.39 -5.41
N GLY A 963 -34.90 -22.68 -4.11
CA GLY A 963 -34.29 -23.90 -3.54
C GLY A 963 -32.76 -23.92 -3.41
N LYS A 964 -32.06 -22.77 -3.56
CA LYS A 964 -30.59 -22.68 -3.43
C LYS A 964 -30.05 -23.22 -2.10
N THR A 965 -30.66 -22.85 -0.97
CA THR A 965 -30.25 -23.31 0.36
C THR A 965 -30.39 -24.82 0.50
N LEU A 966 -31.52 -25.36 0.02
CA LEU A 966 -31.81 -26.78 0.01
C LEU A 966 -30.76 -27.57 -0.79
N LEU A 967 -30.37 -27.04 -1.96
CA LEU A 967 -29.33 -27.62 -2.81
C LEU A 967 -27.97 -27.69 -2.11
N ILE A 968 -27.56 -26.59 -1.46
CA ILE A 968 -26.28 -26.53 -0.73
C ILE A 968 -26.30 -27.51 0.46
N GLU A 969 -27.38 -27.54 1.24
CA GLU A 969 -27.51 -28.47 2.36
C GLU A 969 -27.48 -29.94 1.93
N ALA A 970 -28.22 -30.30 0.87
CA ALA A 970 -28.24 -31.66 0.34
C ALA A 970 -26.85 -32.10 -0.16
N MET A 971 -26.15 -31.19 -0.85
CA MET A 971 -24.79 -31.41 -1.32
C MET A 971 -23.81 -31.59 -0.15
N LEU A 972 -23.83 -30.69 0.84
CA LEU A 972 -22.96 -30.79 2.02
C LEU A 972 -23.19 -32.09 2.81
N ARG A 973 -24.45 -32.49 3.03
CA ARG A 973 -24.75 -33.78 3.68
C ARG A 973 -24.13 -34.96 2.94
N SER A 974 -24.20 -34.94 1.61
CA SER A 974 -23.60 -35.99 0.78
C SER A 974 -22.07 -36.00 0.85
N LEU A 975 -21.42 -34.82 0.94
CA LEU A 975 -19.97 -34.71 1.10
C LEU A 975 -19.47 -35.11 2.49
N THR A 976 -20.29 -34.97 3.54
CA THR A 976 -19.93 -35.39 4.91
C THR A 976 -19.90 -36.91 5.11
N LEU A 977 -20.44 -37.69 4.17
CA LEU A 977 -20.37 -39.15 4.22
C LEU A 977 -18.91 -39.63 4.06
N PRO A 978 -18.54 -40.79 4.64
CA PRO A 978 -17.22 -41.39 4.46
C PRO A 978 -16.91 -41.55 2.97
N ASP A 979 -15.75 -41.07 2.55
CA ASP A 979 -15.33 -41.04 1.15
C ASP A 979 -16.20 -40.21 0.18
N GLY A 980 -17.11 -39.36 0.67
CA GLY A 980 -18.02 -38.53 -0.14
C GLY A 980 -17.32 -37.56 -1.12
N ASN A 981 -16.06 -37.22 -0.83
CA ASN A 981 -15.21 -36.37 -1.68
C ASN A 981 -14.41 -37.16 -2.75
N PHE A 982 -14.46 -38.48 -2.75
CA PHE A 982 -13.77 -39.33 -3.73
C PHE A 982 -14.73 -39.74 -4.84
N VAL A 983 -14.19 -40.03 -6.03
CA VAL A 983 -14.99 -40.52 -7.16
C VAL A 983 -15.26 -42.02 -6.97
N ARG A 984 -16.31 -42.36 -6.22
CA ARG A 984 -16.75 -43.74 -5.96
C ARG A 984 -18.26 -43.91 -6.18
N PRO A 985 -18.75 -45.10 -6.52
CA PRO A 985 -20.20 -45.33 -6.66
C PRO A 985 -20.95 -44.92 -5.38
N GLY A 986 -22.03 -44.14 -5.52
CA GLY A 986 -22.81 -43.60 -4.39
C GLY A 986 -22.33 -42.24 -3.87
N THR A 987 -21.37 -41.60 -4.55
CA THR A 987 -20.95 -40.22 -4.28
C THR A 987 -21.41 -39.31 -5.42
N ILE A 988 -21.58 -37.99 -5.15
CA ILE A 988 -22.02 -37.02 -6.17
C ILE A 988 -21.18 -37.13 -7.46
N LEU A 989 -19.85 -37.20 -7.32
CA LEU A 989 -18.96 -37.31 -8.47
C LEU A 989 -19.00 -38.70 -9.10
N GLY A 990 -19.04 -39.77 -8.31
CA GLY A 990 -19.05 -41.13 -8.85
C GLY A 990 -20.35 -41.46 -9.57
N ASP A 991 -21.49 -40.98 -9.11
CA ASP A 991 -22.79 -41.24 -9.74
C ASP A 991 -22.88 -40.65 -11.15
N ILE A 992 -22.11 -39.59 -11.41
CA ILE A 992 -22.05 -38.88 -12.69
C ILE A 992 -20.89 -39.40 -13.53
N LEU A 993 -19.67 -39.41 -12.97
CA LEU A 993 -18.47 -39.82 -13.69
C LEU A 993 -18.43 -41.34 -13.96
N GLN A 994 -19.20 -42.15 -13.23
CA GLN A 994 -19.29 -43.61 -13.38
C GLN A 994 -20.71 -44.11 -13.71
N HIS A 995 -21.59 -43.25 -14.25
CA HIS A 995 -23.01 -43.51 -14.47
C HIS A 995 -23.33 -44.92 -15.04
N ASN A 996 -22.61 -45.35 -16.09
CA ASN A 996 -22.83 -46.65 -16.72
C ASN A 996 -22.37 -47.84 -15.87
N ALA A 997 -21.39 -47.67 -14.99
CA ALA A 997 -20.99 -48.69 -14.01
C ALA A 997 -22.02 -48.84 -12.89
N THR A 998 -22.66 -47.73 -12.49
CA THR A 998 -23.72 -47.76 -11.47
C THR A 998 -24.94 -48.49 -12.02
N LYS A 999 -25.38 -48.20 -13.26
CA LYS A 999 -26.48 -48.92 -13.94
C LYS A 999 -26.23 -50.42 -14.08
N SER A 1000 -25.01 -50.84 -14.42
CA SER A 1000 -24.69 -52.28 -14.56
C SER A 1000 -24.69 -53.01 -13.22
N SER A 1001 -24.26 -52.37 -12.14
CA SER A 1001 -24.28 -52.94 -10.78
C SER A 1001 -25.70 -53.15 -10.22
N THR A 1002 -26.64 -52.26 -10.57
CA THR A 1002 -28.05 -52.38 -10.16
C THR A 1002 -28.77 -53.48 -10.94
N THR A 1003 -28.37 -53.74 -12.19
CA THR A 1003 -28.93 -54.86 -12.98
C THR A 1003 -28.39 -56.21 -12.53
N THR A 1004 -27.17 -56.30 -12.00
CA THR A 1004 -26.63 -57.58 -11.49
C THR A 1004 -27.27 -58.01 -10.16
N LYS A 1005 -27.71 -57.08 -9.32
CA LYS A 1005 -28.39 -57.39 -8.04
C LYS A 1005 -29.82 -57.93 -8.20
N LEU A 1006 -30.46 -57.74 -9.36
CA LEU A 1006 -31.82 -58.22 -9.63
C LEU A 1006 -31.89 -59.68 -10.12
N VAL A 1007 -30.75 -60.34 -10.35
CA VAL A 1007 -30.69 -61.72 -10.91
C VAL A 1007 -30.33 -62.79 -9.84
N GLN A 1008 -30.09 -62.41 -8.58
CA GLN A 1008 -29.66 -63.35 -7.52
C GLN A 1008 -30.59 -63.45 -6.30
N THR A 1009 -31.91 -63.33 -6.49
CA THR A 1009 -32.89 -63.61 -5.42
C THR A 1009 -33.93 -64.64 -5.84
N THR A 1010 -33.49 -65.87 -6.10
CA THR A 1010 -34.30 -67.08 -5.97
C THR A 1010 -33.36 -68.17 -5.47
N ASP A 1011 -33.26 -68.32 -4.16
CA ASP A 1011 -33.05 -69.57 -3.43
C ASP A 1011 -32.84 -69.25 -1.95
N LEU A 1012 -33.91 -69.42 -1.17
CA LEU A 1012 -33.87 -69.44 0.30
C LEU A 1012 -33.64 -70.87 0.76
N PRO A 1013 -32.72 -71.12 1.70
CA PRO A 1013 -32.93 -72.12 2.72
C PRO A 1013 -33.25 -71.44 4.05
N VAL A 1014 -34.23 -72.03 4.72
CA VAL A 1014 -34.72 -71.75 6.06
C VAL A 1014 -33.64 -72.12 7.07
N GLU A 1015 -33.22 -71.19 7.93
CA GLU A 1015 -32.59 -71.53 9.20
C GLU A 1015 -33.13 -70.66 10.34
N ASN A 1016 -33.65 -71.38 11.33
CA ASN A 1016 -34.14 -70.90 12.61
C ASN A 1016 -33.03 -70.27 13.43
N THR A 1017 -33.28 -69.13 14.08
CA THR A 1017 -32.67 -68.83 15.37
C THR A 1017 -33.66 -68.07 16.26
N GLU A 1018 -34.04 -68.73 17.34
CA GLU A 1018 -34.65 -68.14 18.52
C GLU A 1018 -33.63 -67.25 19.27
N GLY A 1019 -34.13 -66.17 19.86
CA GLY A 1019 -33.79 -65.81 21.24
C GLY A 1019 -32.61 -64.88 21.50
N GLY A 1020 -32.91 -63.76 22.17
CA GLY A 1020 -31.96 -63.10 23.07
C GLY A 1020 -31.99 -61.58 23.03
N GLY A 1021 -32.90 -60.96 23.78
CA GLY A 1021 -32.92 -59.52 23.99
C GLY A 1021 -31.84 -59.02 24.95
N LYS A 1022 -31.31 -57.84 24.66
CA LYS A 1022 -31.34 -56.65 25.52
C LYS A 1022 -31.03 -55.41 24.70
#